data_AF-A0A1T4NT32-F1
#
_entry.id   AF-A0A1T4NT32-F1
#
_cell.length_a   1.000
_cell.length_b   1.000
_cell.length_c   1.000
_cell.angle_alpha   90.00
_cell.angle_beta   90.00
_cell.angle_gamma   90.00
#
_symmetry.space_group_name_H-M   'P 1'
#
loop_
_entity.id
_entity.type
_entity.pdbx_description
1 polymer ?
#
loop_
_entity_poly.entity_id
_entity_poly.type
_entity_poly.pdbx_seq_one_letter_code
_entity_poly.pdbx_strand_id
1 'polypeptide(L)'
;MTKKTFFSFLVLLLTCTLYSCSNLNFNLPPGLKGDDGDSSYEVWKQQVEAGNVNWPKDRVTIADFLVWIKGEKGDKGQNGKSAYELWKELISKGDVPNPHNPSEKWLKERNTEADFWDFITGRDGKTPHIGDNGNWWIGNVDTGVSARGKDGKDGKDGLSAYEIWKKEVLEGRIAWDKDRVEVEHFFQFLKGKDGKDGKDGITPHIGENGNWWIGNVDTGVPARGEDGRDGYSGKSAYELWKQDLKDGKIKDPNTGLPWPPNEDTQEDFWRFLKGKKGDKGNDGVDGQSAYELWVEMVKKQELDDPRNPGQKWPVTEITEVDFYKFLMGKDGKNGTNGTNGKDGLTAYELWVKDLADRADGPNPMKNHRTGEVWPKDKNTLQDFWEFLRGKDGKDGADGKPGEPGKPGAKVEVISGVPNVIAQYSQAEYGEYIETTTGGVKYIVYDESGNPAPEATVKGLPGLPNQDKVYTANDQGEIFVPKEDLPWIHDLQSRWGATKEVVIKGKPGKASATNTYVPNRMKTRLIVVGPNDTTVDENKPLLTGNHILTFRIQRQIGPNDPWTDFPSYLPAVTEIEFAAYRTTDANPNTIQMAQELVVAKRATDFFKVEPKRYVMENAYDFKNDYATFWDKQKNYFTVKQKTEYYGELVQWNGVCEMAPYQAPPMLKCITLHTKQKTINNDAVFFVKATGQFHYDDIKYNQIYKKFLVLEERSGVVVLSPQLIPEAEAKKLAVTYIRFALQTAAGTQLAESNKNPSAPDGNTGYQANTVYLNSRITVRSLQSYVYPDNMVYGTLSATNEANNQYKVDLIKSTLRNPQVTYNAN
;
A
#
# COMPACT_ATOMS: atom_id res chain seq x y z
N MET A 1 -34.73 22.02 52.01
CA MET A 1 -33.37 22.44 51.61
C MET A 1 -33.21 23.91 51.91
N THR A 2 -32.21 24.24 52.70
CA THR A 2 -31.94 25.58 53.25
C THR A 2 -31.49 26.55 52.15
N LYS A 3 -31.64 27.87 52.34
CA LYS A 3 -31.19 28.89 51.36
C LYS A 3 -29.71 28.72 50.94
N LYS A 4 -28.88 28.06 51.75
CA LYS A 4 -27.52 27.66 51.39
C LYS A 4 -27.45 26.49 50.39
N THR A 5 -28.38 25.53 50.42
CA THR A 5 -28.44 24.42 49.46
C THR A 5 -29.03 24.80 48.11
N PHE A 6 -29.93 25.80 48.05
CA PHE A 6 -30.39 26.36 46.77
C PHE A 6 -29.32 27.25 46.11
N PHE A 7 -28.52 27.98 46.92
CA PHE A 7 -27.38 28.74 46.41
C PHE A 7 -26.22 27.83 45.97
N SER A 8 -25.98 26.71 46.65
CA SER A 8 -25.00 25.72 46.19
C SER A 8 -25.44 25.00 44.92
N PHE A 9 -26.74 24.73 44.72
CA PHE A 9 -27.25 24.16 43.46
C PHE A 9 -27.28 25.17 42.32
N LEU A 10 -27.55 26.46 42.60
CA LEU A 10 -27.49 27.53 41.61
C LEU A 10 -26.04 27.86 41.22
N VAL A 11 -25.10 27.82 42.15
CA VAL A 11 -23.66 27.99 41.87
C VAL A 11 -23.11 26.78 41.12
N LEU A 12 -23.56 25.56 41.41
CA LEU A 12 -23.14 24.35 40.67
C LEU A 12 -23.74 24.29 39.25
N LEU A 13 -24.96 24.82 39.03
CA LEU A 13 -25.55 24.96 37.69
C LEU A 13 -24.99 26.17 36.90
N LEU A 14 -24.58 27.26 37.58
CA LEU A 14 -23.91 28.40 36.93
C LEU A 14 -22.43 28.11 36.60
N THR A 15 -21.76 27.18 37.30
CA THR A 15 -20.42 26.71 36.91
C THR A 15 -20.44 25.69 35.77
N CYS A 16 -21.62 25.21 35.35
CA CYS A 16 -21.76 24.28 34.22
C CYS A 16 -22.36 24.90 32.94
N THR A 17 -22.54 26.22 32.88
CA THR A 17 -23.03 26.91 31.66
C THR A 17 -22.21 28.14 31.24
N LEU A 18 -21.00 28.32 31.78
CA LEU A 18 -20.01 29.28 31.28
C LEU A 18 -18.64 28.61 31.08
N TYR A 19 -18.60 27.60 30.20
CA TYR A 19 -17.44 27.28 29.37
C TYR A 19 -17.88 27.37 27.90
N SER A 20 -18.26 28.57 27.50
CA SER A 20 -18.24 29.00 26.10
C SER A 20 -17.36 30.24 26.03
N CYS A 21 -16.07 30.00 26.23
CA CYS A 21 -15.00 30.81 25.68
C CYS A 21 -14.06 29.84 24.98
N SER A 22 -14.13 29.87 23.66
CA SER A 22 -12.95 30.21 22.85
C SER A 22 -11.62 29.90 23.54
N ASN A 23 -11.19 28.65 23.43
CA ASN A 23 -9.80 28.20 23.36
C ASN A 23 -9.81 26.67 23.26
N LEU A 24 -10.30 26.15 22.13
CA LEU A 24 -9.68 24.97 21.56
C LEU A 24 -8.28 25.41 21.14
N ASN A 25 -7.33 25.33 22.08
CA ASN A 25 -5.92 25.34 21.75
C ASN A 25 -5.68 24.09 20.90
N PHE A 26 -5.78 24.26 19.59
CA PHE A 26 -4.86 23.55 18.73
C PHE A 26 -3.48 24.08 19.11
N ASN A 27 -2.71 23.27 19.83
CA ASN A 27 -1.26 23.41 19.81
C ASN A 27 -0.83 23.11 18.37
N LEU A 28 -0.95 24.10 17.49
CA LEU A 28 0.02 24.25 16.43
C LEU A 28 1.29 24.73 17.14
N PRO A 29 2.46 24.09 16.94
CA PRO A 29 3.69 24.69 17.39
C PRO A 29 3.76 26.11 16.80
N PRO A 30 4.13 27.15 17.59
CA PRO A 30 4.60 28.39 16.97
C PRO A 30 5.71 27.99 16.01
N GLY A 31 5.52 28.28 14.73
CA GLY A 31 6.48 27.95 13.70
C GLY A 31 7.85 28.50 14.12
N LEU A 32 8.80 27.59 14.33
CA LEU A 32 10.18 27.98 14.41
C LEU A 32 10.53 28.60 13.06
N LYS A 33 11.04 29.83 13.10
CA LYS A 33 11.58 30.51 11.92
C LYS A 33 12.84 29.75 11.51
N GLY A 34 12.71 28.84 10.54
CA GLY A 34 13.83 28.28 9.81
C GLY A 34 14.38 29.36 8.88
N ASP A 35 15.71 29.49 8.82
CA ASP A 35 16.36 30.54 8.06
C ASP A 35 16.31 30.34 6.52
N ASP A 36 15.66 29.29 6.01
CA ASP A 36 15.32 29.09 4.59
C ASP A 36 14.01 28.26 4.49
N GLY A 37 13.12 28.56 3.53
CA GLY A 37 11.72 28.13 3.52
C GLY A 37 11.44 26.64 3.26
N ASP A 38 11.10 25.89 4.31
CA ASP A 38 10.56 24.51 4.22
C ASP A 38 9.08 24.49 3.77
N SER A 39 8.71 23.55 2.90
CA SER A 39 7.33 23.33 2.45
C SER A 39 6.44 22.67 3.52
N SER A 40 5.12 22.81 3.41
CA SER A 40 4.15 22.20 4.36
C SER A 40 4.29 20.69 4.51
N TYR A 41 4.75 20.01 3.45
CA TYR A 41 5.08 18.58 3.46
C TYR A 41 6.35 18.29 4.27
N GLU A 42 7.41 19.09 4.09
CA GLU A 42 8.68 18.94 4.80
C GLU A 42 8.50 19.21 6.30
N VAL A 43 7.73 20.24 6.64
CA VAL A 43 7.37 20.53 8.03
C VAL A 43 6.54 19.38 8.62
N TRP A 44 5.53 18.87 7.91
CA TRP A 44 4.73 17.74 8.38
C TRP A 44 5.60 16.50 8.61
N LYS A 45 6.47 16.16 7.65
CA LYS A 45 7.41 15.05 7.75
C LYS A 45 8.34 15.19 8.95
N GLN A 46 8.95 16.36 9.16
CA GLN A 46 9.79 16.64 10.32
C GLN A 46 9.02 16.47 11.64
N GLN A 47 7.75 16.89 11.71
CA GLN A 47 6.93 16.75 12.91
C GLN A 47 6.47 15.30 13.17
N VAL A 48 6.24 14.49 12.12
CA VAL A 48 6.01 13.04 12.25
C VAL A 48 7.27 12.34 12.76
N GLU A 49 8.43 12.66 12.19
CA GLU A 49 9.74 12.10 12.60
C GLU A 49 10.08 12.49 14.06
N ALA A 50 9.82 13.73 14.44
CA ALA A 50 9.96 14.24 15.81
C ALA A 50 8.95 13.63 16.81
N GLY A 51 7.89 12.98 16.32
CA GLY A 51 6.86 12.36 17.16
C GLY A 51 5.79 13.33 17.68
N ASN A 52 5.70 14.53 17.11
CA ASN A 52 4.72 15.56 17.47
C ASN A 52 3.40 15.41 16.69
N VAL A 53 3.41 14.69 15.56
CA VAL A 53 2.22 14.30 14.79
C VAL A 53 2.00 12.80 14.98
N ASN A 54 0.80 12.42 15.43
CA ASN A 54 0.42 11.02 15.63
C ASN A 54 0.12 10.33 14.29
N TRP A 55 1.19 9.96 13.58
CA TRP A 55 1.17 9.31 12.27
C TRP A 55 2.36 8.33 12.17
N PRO A 56 2.26 7.23 11.41
CA PRO A 56 3.37 6.27 11.29
C PRO A 56 4.64 6.92 10.72
N LYS A 57 5.77 6.81 11.44
CA LYS A 57 7.05 7.44 11.05
C LYS A 57 7.64 6.92 9.75
N ASP A 58 7.21 5.73 9.33
CA ASP A 58 7.57 5.08 8.07
C ASP A 58 6.67 5.49 6.88
N ARG A 59 5.66 6.33 7.12
CA ARG A 59 4.69 6.80 6.12
C ARG A 59 4.72 8.31 5.98
N VAL A 60 5.85 8.85 5.55
CA VAL A 60 6.07 10.30 5.42
C VAL A 60 6.27 10.73 3.97
N THR A 61 5.72 9.98 3.00
CA THR A 61 5.78 10.36 1.58
C THR A 61 4.75 11.45 1.26
N ILE A 62 4.89 12.11 0.11
CA ILE A 62 3.91 13.11 -0.37
C ILE A 62 2.51 12.47 -0.49
N ALA A 63 2.42 11.20 -0.88
CA ALA A 63 1.14 10.49 -0.93
C ALA A 63 0.52 10.31 0.47
N ASP A 64 1.34 10.02 1.48
CA ASP A 64 0.89 9.90 2.88
C ASP A 64 0.45 11.26 3.44
N PHE A 65 1.15 12.33 3.08
CA PHE A 65 0.76 13.70 3.40
C PHE A 65 -0.61 14.04 2.78
N LEU A 66 -0.85 13.62 1.54
CA LEU A 66 -2.14 13.78 0.87
C LEU A 66 -3.25 12.93 1.51
N VAL A 67 -2.94 11.76 2.06
CA VAL A 67 -3.91 10.94 2.85
C VAL A 67 -4.20 11.61 4.20
N TRP A 68 -3.17 12.16 4.85
CA TRP A 68 -3.28 12.85 6.13
C TRP A 68 -4.19 14.09 6.03
N ILE A 69 -4.04 14.93 5.00
CA ILE A 69 -4.93 16.08 4.76
C ILE A 69 -6.34 15.68 4.28
N LYS A 70 -6.53 14.43 3.82
CA LYS A 70 -7.81 13.90 3.32
C LYS A 70 -8.68 13.30 4.43
N GLY A 71 -8.07 12.86 5.55
CA GLY A 71 -8.74 12.24 6.70
C GLY A 71 -9.11 10.77 6.51
N GLU A 72 -9.19 9.99 7.60
CA GLU A 72 -9.63 8.59 7.57
C GLU A 72 -11.16 8.44 7.52
N LYS A 73 -11.62 7.26 7.07
CA LYS A 73 -13.04 6.91 6.87
C LYS A 73 -13.74 6.69 8.22
N GLY A 74 -14.89 7.34 8.44
CA GLY A 74 -15.69 7.13 9.65
C GLY A 74 -16.53 5.84 9.63
N ASP A 75 -16.85 5.32 10.82
CA ASP A 75 -17.48 4.01 11.11
C ASP A 75 -18.83 3.71 10.42
N LYS A 76 -19.44 4.69 9.72
CA LYS A 76 -20.75 4.54 9.06
C LYS A 76 -20.69 4.49 7.53
N GLY A 77 -19.50 4.42 6.93
CA GLY A 77 -19.36 4.15 5.49
C GLY A 77 -19.72 5.30 4.54
N GLN A 78 -20.08 6.49 5.03
CA GLN A 78 -20.02 7.73 4.26
C GLN A 78 -18.72 8.47 4.59
N ASN A 79 -18.05 9.04 3.58
CA ASN A 79 -16.85 9.84 3.80
C ASN A 79 -17.19 11.01 4.74
N GLY A 80 -16.34 11.28 5.74
CA GLY A 80 -16.38 12.57 6.43
C GLY A 80 -16.08 13.69 5.44
N LYS A 81 -16.53 14.92 5.71
CA LYS A 81 -16.21 16.09 4.87
C LYS A 81 -14.69 16.26 4.84
N SER A 82 -14.11 16.31 3.63
CA SER A 82 -12.70 16.61 3.40
C SER A 82 -12.32 17.98 3.94
N ALA A 83 -11.02 18.26 4.12
CA ALA A 83 -10.53 19.58 4.53
C ALA A 83 -11.03 20.70 3.61
N TYR A 84 -11.16 20.41 2.31
CA TYR A 84 -11.75 21.32 1.32
C TYR A 84 -13.26 21.53 1.52
N GLU A 85 -14.03 20.48 1.81
CA GLU A 85 -15.47 20.57 2.06
C GLU A 85 -15.79 21.28 3.40
N LEU A 86 -14.97 21.05 4.43
CA LEU A 86 -15.03 21.76 5.71
C LEU A 86 -14.64 23.23 5.54
N TRP A 87 -13.60 23.51 4.76
CA TRP A 87 -13.19 24.87 4.43
C TRP A 87 -14.27 25.63 3.66
N LYS A 88 -14.90 25.00 2.67
CA LYS A 88 -16.06 25.57 1.95
C LYS A 88 -17.21 25.93 2.90
N GLU A 89 -17.51 25.04 3.84
CA GLU A 89 -18.53 25.31 4.86
C GLU A 89 -18.12 26.44 5.81
N LEU A 90 -16.82 26.54 6.15
CA LEU A 90 -16.26 27.60 6.98
C LEU A 90 -16.40 28.98 6.30
N ILE A 91 -15.96 29.11 5.06
CA ILE A 91 -16.00 30.39 4.32
C ILE A 91 -17.40 30.79 3.89
N SER A 92 -18.34 29.84 3.76
CA SER A 92 -19.74 30.15 3.42
C SER A 92 -20.45 30.99 4.48
N LYS A 93 -19.91 31.04 5.71
CA LYS A 93 -20.38 31.89 6.82
C LYS A 93 -19.96 33.36 6.65
N GLY A 94 -19.01 33.67 5.77
CA GLY A 94 -18.56 35.04 5.45
C GLY A 94 -17.67 35.73 6.50
N ASP A 95 -17.45 35.11 7.66
CA ASP A 95 -16.72 35.73 8.79
C ASP A 95 -15.27 35.24 8.96
N VAL A 96 -14.77 34.45 8.02
CA VAL A 96 -13.43 33.85 8.07
C VAL A 96 -12.36 34.92 7.77
N PRO A 97 -11.39 35.19 8.67
CA PRO A 97 -10.29 36.10 8.38
C PRO A 97 -9.47 35.64 7.16
N ASN A 98 -9.04 36.58 6.33
CA ASN A 98 -8.16 36.27 5.20
C ASN A 98 -6.73 35.99 5.73
N PRO A 99 -6.18 34.77 5.55
CA PRO A 99 -4.86 34.41 6.07
C PRO A 99 -3.71 35.21 5.45
N HIS A 100 -3.93 35.83 4.29
CA HIS A 100 -2.94 36.72 3.63
C HIS A 100 -3.07 38.19 4.02
N ASN A 101 -4.21 38.57 4.58
CA ASN A 101 -4.49 39.91 5.05
C ASN A 101 -5.46 39.86 6.24
N PRO A 102 -4.95 39.69 7.47
CA PRO A 102 -5.80 39.45 8.66
C PRO A 102 -6.78 40.59 9.00
N SER A 103 -6.63 41.76 8.37
CA SER A 103 -7.55 42.89 8.50
C SER A 103 -8.82 42.76 7.63
N GLU A 104 -8.85 41.79 6.71
CA GLU A 104 -9.96 41.52 5.79
C GLU A 104 -10.56 40.12 6.04
N LYS A 105 -11.77 39.90 5.51
CA LYS A 105 -12.43 38.58 5.51
C LYS A 105 -12.25 37.90 4.16
N TRP A 106 -12.14 36.58 4.17
CA TRP A 106 -12.14 35.78 2.96
C TRP A 106 -13.50 35.85 2.26
N LEU A 107 -13.48 36.19 0.98
CA LEU A 107 -14.70 36.29 0.18
C LEU A 107 -15.34 34.91 0.02
N LYS A 108 -16.61 34.77 0.41
CA LYS A 108 -17.36 33.49 0.32
C LYS A 108 -17.48 32.97 -1.12
N GLU A 109 -17.33 33.86 -2.11
CA GLU A 109 -17.35 33.59 -3.54
C GLU A 109 -16.05 32.92 -4.01
N ARG A 110 -14.93 33.08 -3.28
CA ARG A 110 -13.64 32.44 -3.53
C ARG A 110 -13.61 31.05 -2.90
N ASN A 111 -14.35 30.12 -3.49
CA ASN A 111 -14.59 28.78 -2.96
C ASN A 111 -14.12 27.66 -3.89
N THR A 112 -13.26 27.94 -4.87
CA THR A 112 -12.72 26.88 -5.75
C THR A 112 -11.58 26.12 -5.07
N GLU A 113 -11.14 25.02 -5.68
CA GLU A 113 -10.01 24.23 -5.17
C GLU A 113 -8.70 25.03 -5.23
N ALA A 114 -8.52 25.86 -6.25
CA ALA A 114 -7.41 26.82 -6.32
C ALA A 114 -7.46 27.85 -5.19
N ASP A 115 -8.65 28.34 -4.82
CA ASP A 115 -8.84 29.24 -3.69
C ASP A 115 -8.57 28.55 -2.35
N PHE A 116 -8.87 27.25 -2.24
CA PHE A 116 -8.53 26.45 -1.06
C PHE A 116 -7.01 26.34 -0.88
N TRP A 117 -6.29 26.06 -1.98
CA TRP A 117 -4.84 26.04 -1.97
C TRP A 117 -4.23 27.41 -1.68
N ASP A 118 -4.77 28.50 -2.23
CA ASP A 118 -4.38 29.87 -1.88
C ASP A 118 -4.65 30.13 -0.38
N PHE A 119 -5.78 29.70 0.18
CA PHE A 119 -6.12 29.93 1.59
C PHE A 119 -5.16 29.25 2.58
N ILE A 120 -4.63 28.06 2.27
CA ILE A 120 -3.79 27.28 3.20
C ILE A 120 -2.28 27.44 2.94
N THR A 121 -1.88 28.15 1.90
CA THR A 121 -0.48 28.48 1.63
C THR A 121 -0.12 29.79 2.34
N GLY A 122 1.05 29.86 2.98
CA GLY A 122 1.59 31.14 3.45
C GLY A 122 2.24 31.88 2.31
N ARG A 123 2.02 33.20 2.18
CA ARG A 123 2.85 34.05 1.31
C ARG A 123 4.03 34.58 2.11
N ASP A 124 5.19 34.65 1.47
CA ASP A 124 6.40 35.24 2.03
C ASP A 124 6.12 36.65 2.58
N GLY A 125 6.77 36.98 3.70
CA GLY A 125 6.75 38.34 4.24
C GLY A 125 7.19 39.32 3.16
N LYS A 126 6.37 40.37 2.95
CA LYS A 126 6.49 41.36 1.86
C LYS A 126 7.94 41.62 1.40
N THR A 127 8.33 40.92 0.35
CA THR A 127 9.65 41.08 -0.27
C THR A 127 9.71 42.44 -0.98
N PRO A 128 10.79 43.22 -0.79
CA PRO A 128 11.04 44.40 -1.59
C PRO A 128 11.05 44.04 -3.08
N HIS A 129 10.25 44.71 -3.90
CA HIS A 129 10.21 44.54 -5.36
C HIS A 129 10.24 45.89 -6.06
N ILE A 130 10.54 45.91 -7.35
CA ILE A 130 10.58 47.15 -8.13
C ILE A 130 9.23 47.34 -8.81
N GLY A 131 8.54 48.43 -8.52
CA GLY A 131 7.25 48.74 -9.12
C GLY A 131 7.40 49.29 -10.54
N ASP A 132 6.31 49.34 -11.30
CA ASP A 132 6.31 49.76 -12.71
C ASP A 132 6.81 51.21 -12.94
N ASN A 133 6.85 52.02 -11.88
CA ASN A 133 7.42 53.37 -11.86
C ASN A 133 8.93 53.43 -11.60
N GLY A 134 9.59 52.28 -11.38
CA GLY A 134 11.03 52.15 -11.21
C GLY A 134 11.54 52.38 -9.79
N ASN A 135 10.68 52.51 -8.79
CA ASN A 135 11.05 52.62 -7.37
C ASN A 135 11.06 51.27 -6.67
N TRP A 136 11.68 51.18 -5.49
CA TRP A 136 11.54 50.06 -4.57
C TRP A 136 10.18 50.12 -3.86
N TRP A 137 9.52 48.98 -3.76
CA TRP A 137 8.21 48.78 -3.13
C TRP A 137 8.31 47.66 -2.10
N ILE A 138 7.71 47.84 -0.92
CA ILE A 138 7.66 46.79 0.11
C ILE A 138 6.20 46.35 0.26
N GLY A 139 5.85 45.24 -0.41
CA GLY A 139 4.45 44.94 -0.74
C GLY A 139 3.82 46.09 -1.51
N ASN A 140 2.60 46.50 -1.19
CA ASN A 140 1.87 47.52 -1.98
C ASN A 140 2.23 48.99 -1.62
N VAL A 141 3.34 49.23 -0.92
CA VAL A 141 3.77 50.56 -0.51
C VAL A 141 5.00 50.96 -1.32
N ASP A 142 4.86 51.99 -2.16
CA ASP A 142 5.97 52.66 -2.84
C ASP A 142 6.84 53.37 -1.79
N THR A 143 8.12 53.04 -1.73
CA THR A 143 9.04 53.68 -0.79
C THR A 143 9.49 55.06 -1.25
N GLY A 144 9.23 55.43 -2.52
CA GLY A 144 9.71 56.66 -3.14
C GLY A 144 11.20 56.65 -3.49
N VAL A 145 11.91 55.54 -3.22
CA VAL A 145 13.34 55.37 -3.52
C VAL A 145 13.50 54.71 -4.87
N SER A 146 14.09 55.42 -5.84
CA SER A 146 14.38 54.87 -7.18
C SER A 146 15.24 53.62 -7.07
N ALA A 147 14.79 52.53 -7.68
CA ALA A 147 15.52 51.27 -7.71
C ALA A 147 16.66 51.26 -8.74
N ARG A 148 16.87 52.36 -9.46
CA ARG A 148 17.95 52.54 -10.42
C ARG A 148 18.92 53.62 -9.95
N GLY A 149 20.18 53.25 -9.75
CA GLY A 149 21.32 54.17 -9.78
C GLY A 149 21.72 54.48 -11.23
N LYS A 150 22.21 55.70 -11.51
CA LYS A 150 22.86 56.02 -12.80
C LYS A 150 24.38 55.74 -12.73
N ASP A 151 24.98 55.51 -13.90
CA ASP A 151 26.21 54.72 -14.15
C ASP A 151 27.61 55.45 -13.99
N GLY A 152 28.79 54.75 -13.88
CA GLY A 152 30.19 55.28 -13.70
C GLY A 152 31.42 54.27 -13.80
N LYS A 153 32.68 54.50 -13.40
CA LYS A 153 33.87 53.56 -13.48
C LYS A 153 34.23 52.44 -12.44
N ASP A 154 34.57 51.19 -12.79
CA ASP A 154 35.18 50.21 -11.82
C ASP A 154 36.48 50.68 -11.09
N GLY A 155 36.60 50.40 -9.78
CA GLY A 155 37.80 50.59 -8.94
C GLY A 155 38.23 49.30 -8.20
N LYS A 156 39.53 49.16 -7.86
CA LYS A 156 40.14 47.94 -7.25
C LYS A 156 39.55 47.59 -5.89
N ASP A 157 39.48 46.28 -5.60
CA ASP A 157 38.95 45.68 -4.36
C ASP A 157 39.45 46.36 -3.07
N GLY A 158 38.51 46.71 -2.19
CA GLY A 158 38.76 47.33 -0.89
C GLY A 158 39.08 46.33 0.23
N LEU A 159 39.66 46.82 1.32
CA LEU A 159 40.01 46.03 2.51
C LEU A 159 38.77 45.52 3.25
N SER A 160 38.88 44.33 3.85
CA SER A 160 37.82 43.70 4.64
C SER A 160 37.59 44.39 6.00
N ALA A 161 36.41 44.17 6.59
CA ALA A 161 36.03 44.75 7.88
C ALA A 161 37.00 44.39 9.04
N TYR A 162 37.59 43.19 9.00
CA TYR A 162 38.63 42.78 9.94
C TYR A 162 39.93 43.58 9.76
N GLU A 163 40.35 43.79 8.51
CA GLU A 163 41.56 44.55 8.19
C GLU A 163 41.41 46.02 8.57
N ILE A 164 40.21 46.59 8.41
CA ILE A 164 39.88 47.94 8.85
C ILE A 164 39.87 48.03 10.38
N TRP A 165 39.21 47.11 11.08
CA TRP A 165 39.20 47.09 12.54
C TRP A 165 40.61 46.95 13.14
N LYS A 166 41.42 46.03 12.62
CA LYS A 166 42.81 45.81 13.03
C LYS A 166 43.64 47.10 12.87
N LYS A 167 43.47 47.79 11.73
CA LYS A 167 44.14 49.06 11.46
C LYS A 167 43.73 50.15 12.47
N GLU A 168 42.44 50.33 12.73
CA GLU A 168 41.94 51.38 13.62
C GLU A 168 42.26 51.14 15.11
N VAL A 169 42.38 49.87 15.56
CA VAL A 169 42.89 49.53 16.90
C VAL A 169 44.38 49.89 17.03
N LEU A 170 45.20 49.54 16.04
CA LEU A 170 46.64 49.85 16.03
C LEU A 170 46.89 51.37 15.99
N GLU A 171 46.10 52.10 15.20
CA GLU A 171 46.12 53.56 15.12
C GLU A 171 45.53 54.24 16.36
N GLY A 172 44.94 53.48 17.30
CA GLY A 172 44.48 53.96 18.60
C GLY A 172 43.13 54.69 18.58
N ARG A 173 42.36 54.54 17.49
CA ARG A 173 41.03 55.15 17.35
C ARG A 173 39.91 54.30 17.91
N ILE A 174 40.12 52.98 17.99
CA ILE A 174 39.28 52.04 18.74
C ILE A 174 39.98 51.72 20.06
N ALA A 175 39.28 51.94 21.18
CA ALA A 175 39.77 51.63 22.52
C ALA A 175 39.76 50.11 22.78
N TRP A 176 40.81 49.43 22.31
CA TRP A 176 41.06 47.99 22.48
C TRP A 176 42.55 47.75 22.68
N ASP A 177 42.89 46.59 23.25
CA ASP A 177 44.28 46.21 23.49
C ASP A 177 45.03 46.00 22.17
N LYS A 178 46.08 46.79 21.92
CA LYS A 178 46.84 46.81 20.67
C LYS A 178 47.60 45.52 20.41
N ASP A 179 47.85 44.73 21.46
CA ASP A 179 48.53 43.45 21.36
C ASP A 179 47.55 42.29 21.08
N ARG A 180 46.24 42.58 20.92
CA ARG A 180 45.16 41.60 20.72
C ARG A 180 44.31 41.90 19.48
N VAL A 181 44.93 41.82 18.30
CA VAL A 181 44.34 42.27 17.01
C VAL A 181 44.19 41.17 15.95
N GLU A 182 44.25 39.90 16.36
CA GLU A 182 43.95 38.76 15.48
C GLU A 182 42.43 38.55 15.28
N VAL A 183 42.03 37.77 14.27
CA VAL A 183 40.63 37.69 13.84
C VAL A 183 39.69 37.17 14.94
N GLU A 184 40.14 36.32 15.85
CA GLU A 184 39.30 35.90 16.99
C GLU A 184 39.04 37.04 17.98
N HIS A 185 39.96 38.01 18.07
CA HIS A 185 39.79 39.21 18.89
C HIS A 185 38.84 40.22 18.26
N PHE A 186 38.78 40.26 16.92
CA PHE A 186 37.75 41.01 16.21
C PHE A 186 36.35 40.51 16.58
N PHE A 187 36.16 39.20 16.65
CA PHE A 187 34.88 38.62 17.10
C PHE A 187 34.62 38.82 18.60
N GLN A 188 35.67 38.90 19.44
CA GLN A 188 35.52 39.27 20.85
C GLN A 188 35.17 40.75 21.03
N PHE A 189 35.72 41.64 20.22
CA PHE A 189 35.35 43.06 20.20
C PHE A 189 33.86 43.25 19.86
N LEU A 190 33.33 42.41 18.97
CA LEU A 190 31.91 42.40 18.61
C LEU A 190 31.00 41.74 19.66
N LYS A 191 31.56 41.04 20.67
CA LYS A 191 30.81 40.40 21.76
C LYS A 191 30.99 41.15 23.09
N GLY A 192 29.93 41.79 23.59
CA GLY A 192 29.92 42.40 24.93
C GLY A 192 30.11 41.38 26.07
N LYS A 193 30.63 41.82 27.23
CA LYS A 193 30.79 40.97 28.43
C LYS A 193 29.42 40.68 29.08
N ASP A 194 29.20 39.42 29.47
CA ASP A 194 28.00 38.98 30.19
C ASP A 194 27.91 39.52 31.62
N GLY A 195 26.82 40.23 31.91
CA GLY A 195 26.39 40.67 33.24
C GLY A 195 25.06 41.42 33.13
N LYS A 196 24.08 41.07 33.97
CA LYS A 196 22.70 41.59 33.98
C LYS A 196 22.65 43.10 33.65
N ASP A 197 22.06 43.43 32.51
CA ASP A 197 21.83 44.76 31.93
C ASP A 197 22.98 45.45 31.14
N GLY A 198 23.67 44.72 30.25
CA GLY A 198 24.57 45.32 29.25
C GLY A 198 23.83 45.90 28.03
N LYS A 199 24.12 47.15 27.65
CA LYS A 199 23.58 47.79 26.42
C LYS A 199 24.13 47.15 25.14
N ASP A 200 23.32 47.18 24.08
CA ASP A 200 23.63 46.67 22.74
C ASP A 200 24.98 47.16 22.19
N GLY A 201 25.69 46.29 21.49
CA GLY A 201 26.93 46.60 20.79
C GLY A 201 26.71 47.49 19.56
N ILE A 202 27.76 48.21 19.14
CA ILE A 202 27.70 49.17 18.04
C ILE A 202 27.58 48.47 16.67
N THR A 203 26.48 48.70 15.95
CA THR A 203 26.22 48.14 14.61
C THR A 203 26.74 49.08 13.50
N PRO A 204 27.51 48.58 12.50
CA PRO A 204 27.87 49.36 11.33
C PRO A 204 26.64 49.65 10.45
N HIS A 205 26.56 50.87 9.89
CA HIS A 205 25.47 51.29 9.01
C HIS A 205 25.99 52.22 7.89
N ILE A 206 25.19 52.49 6.86
CA ILE A 206 25.53 53.43 5.80
C ILE A 206 24.93 54.79 6.16
N GLY A 207 25.76 55.83 6.26
CA GLY A 207 25.33 57.18 6.60
C GLY A 207 24.73 57.91 5.40
N GLU A 208 24.06 59.05 5.64
CA GLU A 208 23.41 59.85 4.59
C GLU A 208 24.37 60.34 3.49
N ASN A 209 25.67 60.38 3.78
CA ASN A 209 26.72 60.74 2.83
C ASN A 209 27.22 59.56 1.97
N GLY A 210 26.65 58.36 2.13
CA GLY A 210 26.96 57.19 1.33
C GLY A 210 28.23 56.44 1.75
N ASN A 211 28.83 56.77 2.89
CA ASN A 211 29.96 56.04 3.46
C ASN A 211 29.51 54.97 4.46
N TRP A 212 30.40 54.02 4.75
CA TRP A 212 30.25 53.13 5.90
C TRP A 212 30.53 53.86 7.21
N TRP A 213 29.68 53.65 8.22
CA TRP A 213 29.79 54.19 9.58
C TRP A 213 29.85 53.05 10.59
N ILE A 214 30.63 53.21 11.66
CA ILE A 214 30.64 52.29 12.81
C ILE A 214 30.24 53.10 14.04
N GLY A 215 28.98 52.92 14.48
CA GLY A 215 28.38 53.82 15.47
C GLY A 215 28.28 55.22 14.92
N ASN A 216 28.74 56.23 15.67
CA ASN A 216 28.65 57.62 15.24
C ASN A 216 29.92 58.11 14.53
N VAL A 217 30.77 57.20 14.05
CA VAL A 217 32.04 57.53 13.39
C VAL A 217 31.95 57.16 11.91
N ASP A 218 32.11 58.18 11.05
CA ASP A 218 32.27 58.02 9.61
C ASP A 218 33.64 57.40 9.31
N THR A 219 33.68 56.30 8.58
CA THR A 219 34.94 55.65 8.21
C THR A 219 35.63 56.32 7.01
N GLY A 220 34.92 57.20 6.28
CA GLY A 220 35.40 57.82 5.05
C GLY A 220 35.47 56.88 3.86
N VAL A 221 34.94 55.65 4.00
CA VAL A 221 34.93 54.62 2.94
C VAL A 221 33.55 54.63 2.26
N PRO A 222 33.46 54.96 0.96
CA PRO A 222 32.20 54.92 0.22
C PRO A 222 31.61 53.51 0.18
N ALA A 223 30.29 53.39 0.37
CA ALA A 223 29.58 52.12 0.33
C ALA A 223 29.20 51.66 -1.10
N ARG A 224 29.66 52.36 -2.15
CA ARG A 224 29.44 52.02 -3.57
C ARG A 224 30.64 52.37 -4.46
N GLY A 225 30.90 51.55 -5.49
CA GLY A 225 31.82 51.84 -6.61
C GLY A 225 31.10 52.34 -7.87
N GLU A 226 31.80 52.89 -8.86
CA GLU A 226 31.18 53.45 -10.08
C GLU A 226 30.97 52.38 -11.22
N ASP A 227 29.97 52.54 -12.11
CA ASP A 227 29.30 51.50 -13.01
C ASP A 227 29.65 51.21 -14.54
N GLY A 228 30.00 49.97 -14.92
CA GLY A 228 30.26 49.53 -16.32
C GLY A 228 29.06 49.39 -17.31
N ARG A 229 29.32 48.95 -18.57
CA ARG A 229 28.29 48.78 -19.65
C ARG A 229 27.50 47.45 -19.59
N ASP A 230 26.25 47.47 -20.04
CA ASP A 230 25.31 46.32 -20.11
C ASP A 230 25.77 45.14 -20.99
N GLY A 231 25.39 43.91 -20.58
CA GLY A 231 25.53 42.67 -21.36
C GLY A 231 24.27 42.29 -22.15
N TYR A 232 24.43 41.57 -23.27
CA TYR A 232 23.32 41.16 -24.16
C TYR A 232 22.51 39.96 -23.60
N SER A 233 21.20 39.94 -23.86
CA SER A 233 20.30 38.81 -23.57
C SER A 233 20.75 37.50 -24.24
N GLY A 234 20.46 36.34 -23.61
CA GLY A 234 20.73 35.02 -24.18
C GLY A 234 19.89 34.74 -25.43
N LYS A 235 20.45 33.98 -26.38
CA LYS A 235 19.73 33.55 -27.60
C LYS A 235 18.93 32.28 -27.33
N SER A 236 17.71 32.20 -27.84
CA SER A 236 16.87 30.99 -27.79
C SER A 236 17.47 29.82 -28.60
N ALA A 237 17.00 28.59 -28.35
CA ALA A 237 17.46 27.40 -29.09
C ALA A 237 17.27 27.54 -30.61
N TYR A 238 16.17 28.16 -31.05
CA TYR A 238 15.92 28.49 -32.46
C TYR A 238 16.93 29.52 -33.01
N GLU A 239 17.27 30.55 -32.24
CA GLU A 239 18.24 31.59 -32.66
C GLU A 239 19.68 31.08 -32.73
N LEU A 240 20.04 30.13 -31.85
CA LEU A 240 21.32 29.41 -31.91
C LEU A 240 21.37 28.48 -33.12
N TRP A 241 20.33 27.66 -33.34
CA TRP A 241 20.22 26.80 -34.52
C TRP A 241 20.27 27.60 -35.83
N LYS A 242 19.53 28.72 -35.90
CA LYS A 242 19.52 29.61 -37.07
C LYS A 242 20.88 30.26 -37.31
N GLN A 243 21.64 30.55 -36.25
CA GLN A 243 23.00 31.05 -36.38
C GLN A 243 23.95 29.98 -36.89
N ASP A 244 23.92 28.77 -36.32
CA ASP A 244 24.76 27.66 -36.78
C ASP A 244 24.39 27.20 -38.20
N LEU A 245 23.13 27.37 -38.62
CA LEU A 245 22.68 27.15 -40.00
C LEU A 245 23.33 28.16 -40.95
N LYS A 246 23.36 29.44 -40.58
CA LYS A 246 24.04 30.51 -41.36
C LYS A 246 25.56 30.32 -41.41
N ASP A 247 26.14 29.73 -40.36
CA ASP A 247 27.55 29.38 -40.30
C ASP A 247 27.88 28.06 -41.03
N GLY A 248 26.88 27.38 -41.62
CA GLY A 248 27.05 26.14 -42.38
C GLY A 248 27.38 24.90 -41.53
N LYS A 249 27.13 24.96 -40.22
CA LYS A 249 27.45 23.89 -39.26
C LYS A 249 26.34 22.85 -39.11
N ILE A 250 25.12 23.20 -39.52
CA ILE A 250 23.95 22.32 -39.41
C ILE A 250 23.90 21.37 -40.59
N LYS A 251 23.85 20.07 -40.29
CA LYS A 251 23.61 19.00 -41.25
C LYS A 251 22.23 18.40 -41.01
N ASP A 252 21.56 18.04 -42.09
CA ASP A 252 20.29 17.31 -42.04
C ASP A 252 20.49 15.96 -41.33
N PRO A 253 19.79 15.72 -40.21
CA PRO A 253 19.87 14.45 -39.48
C PRO A 253 19.46 13.24 -40.31
N ASN A 254 18.69 13.46 -41.39
CA ASN A 254 18.14 12.40 -42.24
C ASN A 254 19.07 12.00 -43.38
N THR A 255 19.90 12.93 -43.87
CA THR A 255 20.75 12.73 -45.05
C THR A 255 22.24 12.90 -44.77
N GLY A 256 22.61 13.51 -43.64
CA GLY A 256 23.99 13.85 -43.29
C GLY A 256 24.59 14.98 -44.13
N LEU A 257 23.82 15.56 -45.07
CA LEU A 257 24.23 16.67 -45.93
C LEU A 257 23.98 18.02 -45.21
N PRO A 258 24.68 19.12 -45.58
CA PRO A 258 24.40 20.44 -45.03
C PRO A 258 22.92 20.84 -45.22
N TRP A 259 22.28 21.34 -44.16
CA TRP A 259 20.89 21.80 -44.21
C TRP A 259 20.77 23.04 -45.12
N PRO A 260 19.70 23.19 -45.91
CA PRO A 260 19.55 24.35 -46.81
C PRO A 260 19.57 25.68 -46.04
N PRO A 261 20.49 26.63 -46.35
CA PRO A 261 20.66 27.87 -45.58
C PRO A 261 19.44 28.80 -45.60
N ASN A 262 18.51 28.59 -46.54
CA ASN A 262 17.28 29.34 -46.74
C ASN A 262 16.05 28.70 -46.06
N GLU A 263 16.19 27.52 -45.46
CA GLU A 263 15.15 26.86 -44.66
C GLU A 263 15.37 27.18 -43.18
N ASP A 264 15.19 28.45 -42.81
CA ASP A 264 15.59 29.03 -41.53
C ASP A 264 14.42 29.50 -40.66
N THR A 265 13.19 29.04 -40.94
CA THR A 265 11.95 29.38 -40.19
C THR A 265 11.77 28.52 -38.94
N GLN A 266 10.85 28.89 -38.04
CA GLN A 266 10.54 28.05 -36.86
C GLN A 266 9.91 26.71 -37.29
N GLU A 267 9.08 26.69 -38.33
CA GLU A 267 8.61 25.44 -38.95
C GLU A 267 9.75 24.55 -39.46
N ASP A 268 10.80 25.14 -40.03
CA ASP A 268 11.98 24.40 -40.48
C ASP A 268 12.82 23.90 -39.29
N PHE A 269 12.89 24.66 -38.19
CA PHE A 269 13.50 24.23 -36.94
C PHE A 269 12.77 23.02 -36.33
N TRP A 270 11.43 23.02 -36.35
CA TRP A 270 10.64 21.85 -35.94
C TRP A 270 10.79 20.67 -36.91
N ARG A 271 11.07 20.92 -38.20
CA ARG A 271 11.39 19.87 -39.18
C ARG A 271 12.78 19.29 -38.93
N PHE A 272 13.75 20.11 -38.55
CA PHE A 272 15.11 19.71 -38.23
C PHE A 272 15.16 18.80 -36.99
N LEU A 273 14.35 19.07 -35.97
CA LEU A 273 14.27 18.23 -34.77
C LEU A 273 13.60 16.86 -35.02
N LYS A 274 13.07 16.59 -36.22
CA LYS A 274 12.46 15.30 -36.61
C LYS A 274 13.51 14.37 -37.25
N GLY A 275 13.58 13.13 -36.76
CA GLY A 275 14.40 12.06 -37.33
C GLY A 275 13.77 11.37 -38.56
N LYS A 276 14.49 10.40 -39.13
CA LYS A 276 14.28 9.81 -40.46
C LYS A 276 12.88 9.23 -40.67
N LYS A 277 12.29 9.49 -41.85
CA LYS A 277 11.14 8.74 -42.38
C LYS A 277 11.64 7.38 -42.90
N GLY A 278 11.14 6.27 -42.35
CA GLY A 278 11.39 4.94 -42.89
C GLY A 278 10.91 4.81 -44.34
N ASP A 279 11.72 4.20 -45.21
CA ASP A 279 11.37 4.00 -46.61
C ASP A 279 10.25 2.95 -46.75
N LYS A 280 9.37 3.13 -47.74
CA LYS A 280 8.31 2.17 -48.05
C LYS A 280 8.88 0.97 -48.81
N GLY A 281 8.99 -0.15 -48.12
CA GLY A 281 9.17 -1.52 -48.63
C GLY A 281 8.83 -2.47 -47.47
N ASN A 282 8.41 -3.70 -47.75
CA ASN A 282 7.77 -4.64 -46.80
C ASN A 282 8.61 -5.05 -45.56
N ASP A 283 9.76 -4.41 -45.30
CA ASP A 283 10.76 -4.83 -44.32
C ASP A 283 11.61 -3.63 -43.83
N GLY A 284 11.09 -2.40 -43.80
CA GLY A 284 11.87 -1.20 -43.47
C GLY A 284 12.24 -1.08 -41.97
N VAL A 285 13.53 -1.02 -41.65
CA VAL A 285 14.06 -0.74 -40.30
C VAL A 285 13.48 0.59 -39.78
N ASP A 286 12.94 0.59 -38.56
CA ASP A 286 12.44 1.81 -37.91
C ASP A 286 13.54 2.88 -37.81
N GLY A 287 13.17 4.14 -38.09
CA GLY A 287 14.07 5.27 -37.92
C GLY A 287 14.33 5.56 -36.44
N GLN A 288 15.58 5.79 -36.06
CA GLN A 288 15.97 6.16 -34.70
C GLN A 288 15.32 7.50 -34.28
N SER A 289 14.85 7.58 -33.04
CA SER A 289 14.36 8.83 -32.45
C SER A 289 15.49 9.85 -32.24
N ALA A 290 15.14 11.14 -32.11
CA ALA A 290 16.12 12.20 -31.88
C ALA A 290 16.93 11.99 -30.59
N TYR A 291 16.32 11.39 -29.56
CA TYR A 291 17.00 10.99 -28.33
C TYR A 291 17.95 9.81 -28.56
N GLU A 292 17.55 8.78 -29.29
CA GLU A 292 18.40 7.62 -29.57
C GLU A 292 19.61 7.98 -30.44
N LEU A 293 19.41 8.84 -31.46
CA LEU A 293 20.50 9.41 -32.26
C LEU A 293 21.44 10.25 -31.38
N TRP A 294 20.89 11.07 -30.48
CA TRP A 294 21.69 11.86 -29.54
C TRP A 294 22.51 10.98 -28.59
N VAL A 295 21.90 9.94 -27.99
CA VAL A 295 22.61 8.97 -27.14
C VAL A 295 23.73 8.28 -27.90
N GLU A 296 23.50 7.89 -29.17
CA GLU A 296 24.55 7.32 -30.03
C GLU A 296 25.70 8.30 -30.26
N MET A 297 25.41 9.55 -30.61
CA MET A 297 26.44 10.55 -30.87
C MET A 297 27.19 10.95 -29.59
N VAL A 298 26.54 10.97 -28.43
CA VAL A 298 27.19 11.14 -27.11
C VAL A 298 28.15 9.97 -26.87
N LYS A 299 27.71 8.71 -27.05
CA LYS A 299 28.55 7.51 -26.86
C LYS A 299 29.76 7.46 -27.81
N LYS A 300 29.60 7.97 -29.03
CA LYS A 300 30.68 8.11 -30.03
C LYS A 300 31.60 9.32 -29.76
N GLN A 301 31.30 10.13 -28.74
CA GLN A 301 31.97 11.40 -28.43
C GLN A 301 31.97 12.40 -29.60
N GLU A 302 30.92 12.36 -30.42
CA GLU A 302 30.78 13.20 -31.61
C GLU A 302 30.11 14.55 -31.29
N LEU A 303 29.46 14.68 -30.13
CA LEU A 303 28.79 15.90 -29.69
C LEU A 303 29.65 16.74 -28.74
N ASP A 304 29.82 18.01 -29.09
CA ASP A 304 30.39 19.02 -28.19
C ASP A 304 29.34 19.43 -27.15
N ASP A 305 29.79 19.74 -25.95
CA ASP A 305 28.94 20.29 -24.90
C ASP A 305 28.52 21.73 -25.28
N PRO A 306 27.22 21.97 -25.52
CA PRO A 306 26.71 23.29 -25.93
C PRO A 306 26.86 24.36 -24.84
N ARG A 307 27.13 23.98 -23.58
CA ARG A 307 27.38 24.89 -22.46
C ARG A 307 28.88 25.21 -22.31
N ASN A 308 29.75 24.26 -22.68
CA ASN A 308 31.21 24.34 -22.55
C ASN A 308 31.93 24.12 -23.90
N PRO A 309 32.01 25.15 -24.77
CA PRO A 309 32.62 25.02 -26.09
C PRO A 309 34.06 24.49 -26.04
N GLY A 310 34.31 23.36 -26.71
CA GLY A 310 35.61 22.68 -26.75
C GLY A 310 35.70 21.42 -25.88
N GLN A 311 34.67 21.11 -25.10
CA GLN A 311 34.55 19.84 -24.37
C GLN A 311 33.48 18.95 -25.00
N LYS A 312 33.62 17.62 -24.90
CA LYS A 312 32.61 16.66 -25.36
C LYS A 312 31.57 16.43 -24.28
N TRP A 313 30.32 16.18 -24.68
CA TRP A 313 29.26 15.85 -23.73
C TRP A 313 29.60 14.57 -22.96
N PRO A 314 29.40 14.51 -21.62
CA PRO A 314 29.76 13.33 -20.83
C PRO A 314 29.01 12.08 -21.29
N VAL A 315 29.75 11.00 -21.60
CA VAL A 315 29.17 9.72 -22.06
C VAL A 315 28.28 9.02 -21.02
N THR A 316 28.34 9.48 -19.77
CA THR A 316 27.54 9.01 -18.64
C THR A 316 26.23 9.80 -18.45
N GLU A 317 26.09 10.95 -19.13
CA GLU A 317 24.90 11.82 -19.07
C GLU A 317 24.05 11.59 -20.31
N ILE A 318 23.38 10.43 -20.37
CA ILE A 318 22.62 9.95 -21.54
C ILE A 318 21.13 9.74 -21.23
N THR A 319 20.61 10.25 -20.11
CA THR A 319 19.19 10.15 -19.77
C THR A 319 18.35 11.15 -20.56
N GLU A 320 17.02 10.99 -20.59
CA GLU A 320 16.12 11.98 -21.21
C GLU A 320 16.22 13.36 -20.55
N VAL A 321 16.56 13.40 -19.25
CA VAL A 321 16.85 14.64 -18.51
C VAL A 321 18.17 15.26 -18.98
N ASP A 322 19.17 14.45 -19.31
CA ASP A 322 20.43 14.94 -19.85
C ASP A 322 20.30 15.37 -21.32
N PHE A 323 19.44 14.70 -22.08
CA PHE A 323 19.04 15.16 -23.41
C PHE A 323 18.34 16.51 -23.34
N TYR A 324 17.48 16.71 -22.34
CA TYR A 324 16.87 18.01 -22.06
C TYR A 324 17.92 19.06 -21.69
N LYS A 325 18.89 18.75 -20.81
CA LYS A 325 20.02 19.63 -20.49
C LYS A 325 20.83 20.00 -21.74
N PHE A 326 21.05 19.05 -22.64
CA PHE A 326 21.76 19.28 -23.90
C PHE A 326 21.01 20.28 -24.81
N LEU A 327 19.67 20.22 -24.83
CA LEU A 327 18.82 21.11 -25.64
C LEU A 327 18.69 22.55 -25.07
N MET A 328 19.14 22.81 -23.83
CA MET A 328 18.98 24.10 -23.16
C MET A 328 19.98 25.20 -23.57
N GLY A 329 21.00 24.91 -24.39
CA GLY A 329 21.98 25.91 -24.82
C GLY A 329 22.81 26.52 -23.67
N LYS A 330 23.62 27.54 -23.98
CA LYS A 330 24.46 28.25 -23.00
C LYS A 330 23.62 29.25 -22.19
N ASP A 331 23.81 29.28 -20.87
CA ASP A 331 23.34 30.39 -20.04
C ASP A 331 23.87 31.72 -20.60
N GLY A 332 23.08 32.79 -20.48
CA GLY A 332 23.57 34.14 -20.78
C GLY A 332 24.86 34.38 -20.00
N LYS A 333 25.92 34.90 -20.65
CA LYS A 333 27.17 35.19 -19.92
C LYS A 333 26.83 36.11 -18.75
N ASN A 334 27.27 35.75 -17.54
CA ASN A 334 27.18 36.60 -16.36
C ASN A 334 27.67 38.01 -16.72
N GLY A 335 26.75 38.99 -16.70
CA GLY A 335 27.14 40.38 -16.55
C GLY A 335 27.80 40.54 -15.18
N THR A 336 28.85 41.35 -15.07
CA THR A 336 29.73 41.38 -13.90
C THR A 336 29.09 41.85 -12.59
N ASN A 337 27.77 42.11 -12.52
CA ASN A 337 27.05 42.52 -11.29
C ASN A 337 25.72 41.77 -11.02
N GLY A 338 25.69 40.44 -11.21
CA GLY A 338 24.67 39.60 -10.53
C GLY A 338 23.22 39.65 -11.03
N THR A 339 22.93 40.27 -12.17
CA THR A 339 21.70 39.99 -12.92
C THR A 339 22.04 39.16 -14.15
N ASN A 340 21.62 37.89 -14.13
CA ASN A 340 21.62 37.06 -15.33
C ASN A 340 20.78 37.75 -16.40
N GLY A 341 21.27 37.82 -17.64
CA GLY A 341 20.37 38.11 -18.76
C GLY A 341 19.26 37.06 -18.76
N LYS A 342 18.01 37.45 -19.05
CA LYS A 342 16.90 36.48 -19.10
C LYS A 342 17.31 35.30 -19.98
N ASP A 343 17.14 34.10 -19.46
CA ASP A 343 17.42 32.87 -20.19
C ASP A 343 16.62 32.86 -21.50
N GLY A 344 17.21 32.30 -22.55
CA GLY A 344 16.47 32.05 -23.79
C GLY A 344 15.36 31.03 -23.53
N LEU A 345 14.19 31.20 -24.15
CA LEU A 345 13.10 30.23 -24.03
C LEU A 345 13.57 28.85 -24.52
N THR A 346 13.24 27.81 -23.75
CA THR A 346 13.48 26.40 -24.13
C THR A 346 12.61 26.00 -25.33
N ALA A 347 12.94 24.88 -25.99
CA ALA A 347 12.15 24.36 -27.10
C ALA A 347 10.69 24.05 -26.71
N TYR A 348 10.46 23.58 -25.47
CA TYR A 348 9.13 23.38 -24.93
C TYR A 348 8.41 24.70 -24.68
N GLU A 349 9.05 25.69 -24.04
CA GLU A 349 8.43 27.00 -23.78
C GLU A 349 8.14 27.78 -25.06
N LEU A 350 9.00 27.66 -26.07
CA LEU A 350 8.76 28.18 -27.42
C LEU A 350 7.56 27.47 -28.07
N TRP A 351 7.46 26.15 -27.94
CA TRP A 351 6.33 25.40 -28.47
C TRP A 351 5.00 25.73 -27.78
N VAL A 352 4.98 25.85 -26.44
CA VAL A 352 3.79 26.28 -25.69
C VAL A 352 3.37 27.68 -26.11
N LYS A 353 4.33 28.60 -26.27
CA LYS A 353 4.06 29.96 -26.73
C LYS A 353 3.50 29.98 -28.16
N ASP A 354 4.14 29.28 -29.09
CA ASP A 354 3.69 29.21 -30.50
C ASP A 354 2.32 28.51 -30.60
N LEU A 355 2.04 27.51 -29.74
CA LEU A 355 0.75 26.82 -29.68
C LEU A 355 -0.34 27.79 -29.24
N ALA A 356 -0.08 28.61 -28.21
CA ALA A 356 -0.99 29.63 -27.74
C ALA A 356 -1.23 30.74 -28.80
N ASP A 357 -0.16 31.21 -29.45
CA ASP A 357 -0.21 32.30 -30.43
C ASP A 357 -0.96 31.88 -31.71
N ARG A 358 -0.89 30.60 -32.10
CA ARG A 358 -1.48 30.08 -33.35
C ARG A 358 -2.82 29.37 -33.19
N ALA A 359 -3.19 28.98 -31.98
CA ALA A 359 -4.36 28.14 -31.71
C ALA A 359 -5.67 28.62 -32.38
N ASP A 360 -5.90 29.94 -32.37
CA ASP A 360 -7.12 30.56 -32.88
C ASP A 360 -6.87 31.35 -34.19
N GLY A 361 -5.71 31.16 -34.85
CA GLY A 361 -5.27 31.89 -36.04
C GLY A 361 -5.42 31.13 -37.37
N PRO A 362 -5.07 31.74 -38.52
CA PRO A 362 -5.26 31.14 -39.86
C PRO A 362 -4.34 29.93 -40.16
N ASN A 363 -3.33 29.68 -39.32
CA ASN A 363 -2.39 28.57 -39.49
C ASN A 363 -2.11 27.86 -38.15
N PRO A 364 -3.11 27.19 -37.56
CA PRO A 364 -2.97 26.55 -36.26
C PRO A 364 -2.01 25.36 -36.34
N MET A 365 -1.32 25.05 -35.24
CA MET A 365 -0.49 23.85 -35.16
C MET A 365 -1.32 22.60 -35.45
N LYS A 366 -0.75 21.65 -36.19
CA LYS A 366 -1.44 20.41 -36.55
C LYS A 366 -0.70 19.20 -36.02
N ASN A 367 -1.46 18.28 -35.44
CA ASN A 367 -1.03 16.95 -35.08
C ASN A 367 -0.40 16.26 -36.30
N HIS A 368 0.86 15.87 -36.17
CA HIS A 368 1.61 15.29 -37.29
C HIS A 368 1.19 13.85 -37.64
N ARG A 369 0.49 13.15 -36.75
CA ARG A 369 -0.14 11.83 -37.00
C ARG A 369 -1.44 11.96 -37.78
N THR A 370 -2.37 12.76 -37.27
CA THR A 370 -3.75 12.82 -37.79
C THR A 370 -3.95 13.92 -38.82
N GLY A 371 -3.11 14.96 -38.82
CA GLY A 371 -3.27 16.17 -39.62
C GLY A 371 -4.30 17.16 -39.05
N GLU A 372 -4.93 16.83 -37.93
CA GLU A 372 -5.92 17.67 -37.25
C GLU A 372 -5.25 18.78 -36.46
N VAL A 373 -6.00 19.83 -36.12
CA VAL A 373 -5.50 20.93 -35.29
C VAL A 373 -5.15 20.41 -33.89
N TRP A 374 -3.98 20.77 -33.38
CA TRP A 374 -3.55 20.41 -32.03
C TRP A 374 -4.36 21.21 -31.00
N PRO A 375 -4.97 20.56 -29.98
CA PRO A 375 -5.76 21.26 -28.98
C PRO A 375 -4.91 22.24 -28.16
N LYS A 376 -5.39 23.47 -27.96
CA LYS A 376 -4.64 24.54 -27.27
C LYS A 376 -4.42 24.29 -25.78
N ASP A 377 -5.27 23.46 -25.20
CA ASP A 377 -5.24 22.98 -23.82
C ASP A 377 -4.32 21.77 -23.62
N LYS A 378 -3.84 21.14 -24.70
CA LYS A 378 -2.82 20.08 -24.68
C LYS A 378 -1.42 20.68 -24.78
N ASN A 379 -0.97 21.34 -23.71
CA ASN A 379 0.29 22.08 -23.66
C ASN A 379 1.25 21.57 -22.59
N THR A 380 1.02 20.38 -22.02
CA THR A 380 1.92 19.79 -21.03
C THR A 380 3.22 19.28 -21.67
N LEU A 381 4.22 18.98 -20.85
CA LEU A 381 5.46 18.37 -21.34
C LEU A 381 5.20 17.01 -22.04
N GLN A 382 4.22 16.24 -21.56
CA GLN A 382 3.80 14.99 -22.21
C GLN A 382 3.14 15.23 -23.57
N ASP A 383 2.35 16.29 -23.71
CA ASP A 383 1.76 16.69 -24.98
C ASP A 383 2.83 17.17 -25.97
N PHE A 384 3.88 17.86 -25.50
CA PHE A 384 5.04 18.23 -26.30
C PHE A 384 5.76 16.98 -26.85
N TRP A 385 5.95 15.95 -26.02
CA TRP A 385 6.49 14.67 -26.48
C TRP A 385 5.58 13.95 -27.47
N GLU A 386 4.25 14.05 -27.31
CA GLU A 386 3.29 13.49 -28.28
C GLU A 386 3.32 14.26 -29.60
N PHE A 387 3.44 15.58 -29.55
CA PHE A 387 3.51 16.47 -30.71
C PHE A 387 4.73 16.19 -31.60
N LEU A 388 5.90 15.88 -31.00
CA LEU A 388 7.13 15.59 -31.73
C LEU A 388 7.14 14.20 -32.43
N ARG A 389 6.16 13.33 -32.19
CA ARG A 389 6.11 11.97 -32.76
C ARG A 389 5.56 11.93 -34.19
N GLY A 390 6.16 11.09 -35.03
CA GLY A 390 5.75 10.87 -36.41
C GLY A 390 4.50 9.99 -36.57
N LYS A 391 3.99 9.92 -37.80
CA LYS A 391 2.91 9.01 -38.19
C LYS A 391 3.41 7.57 -38.09
N ASP A 392 2.69 6.72 -37.37
CA ASP A 392 3.06 5.30 -37.22
C ASP A 392 3.12 4.64 -38.62
N GLY A 393 4.08 3.73 -38.82
CA GLY A 393 4.15 2.92 -40.04
C GLY A 393 2.86 2.13 -40.23
N LYS A 394 2.43 1.95 -41.48
CA LYS A 394 1.29 1.08 -41.78
C LYS A 394 1.72 -0.37 -41.54
N ASP A 395 1.09 -1.01 -40.55
CA ASP A 395 0.95 -2.45 -40.34
C ASP A 395 2.08 -3.17 -39.58
N GLY A 396 2.90 -2.48 -38.79
CA GLY A 396 3.83 -3.12 -37.85
C GLY A 396 3.27 -3.14 -36.43
N ALA A 397 3.04 -4.33 -35.86
CA ALA A 397 3.12 -4.48 -34.40
C ALA A 397 4.46 -3.88 -33.94
N ASP A 398 4.48 -3.27 -32.77
CA ASP A 398 5.52 -2.38 -32.21
C ASP A 398 6.89 -3.03 -31.97
N GLY A 399 7.28 -4.09 -32.68
CA GLY A 399 8.54 -4.82 -32.50
C GLY A 399 8.70 -5.43 -31.10
N LYS A 400 7.76 -5.18 -30.20
CA LYS A 400 7.61 -5.88 -28.94
C LYS A 400 6.92 -7.19 -29.27
N PRO A 401 7.53 -8.35 -28.98
CA PRO A 401 6.74 -9.55 -28.80
C PRO A 401 5.63 -9.20 -27.81
N GLY A 402 4.35 -9.38 -28.19
CA GLY A 402 3.21 -8.78 -27.48
C GLY A 402 3.31 -9.01 -25.97
N GLU A 403 3.00 -8.01 -25.14
CA GLU A 403 3.26 -8.00 -23.67
C GLU A 403 3.23 -9.40 -23.03
N PRO A 404 4.39 -10.01 -22.75
CA PRO A 404 4.55 -11.25 -22.02
C PRO A 404 3.72 -11.30 -20.77
N GLY A 405 2.98 -12.39 -20.65
CA GLY A 405 2.01 -12.59 -19.58
C GLY A 405 0.57 -12.37 -20.05
N LYS A 406 0.35 -11.89 -21.29
CA LYS A 406 -0.97 -11.98 -21.93
C LYS A 406 -1.18 -13.38 -22.52
N PRO A 407 -2.37 -13.98 -22.33
CA PRO A 407 -2.78 -15.19 -23.02
C PRO A 407 -2.45 -15.15 -24.52
N GLY A 408 -1.70 -16.14 -25.01
CA GLY A 408 -1.39 -16.29 -26.42
C GLY A 408 -0.31 -15.35 -26.98
N ALA A 409 0.37 -14.54 -26.17
CA ALA A 409 1.51 -13.75 -26.61
C ALA A 409 2.70 -14.65 -26.99
N LYS A 410 3.17 -14.56 -28.24
CA LYS A 410 4.36 -15.27 -28.73
C LYS A 410 5.59 -14.39 -28.59
N VAL A 411 6.64 -14.93 -27.99
CA VAL A 411 7.96 -14.28 -27.96
C VAL A 411 8.77 -14.79 -29.16
N GLU A 412 9.08 -13.88 -30.08
CA GLU A 412 9.84 -14.22 -31.28
C GLU A 412 11.34 -14.31 -30.98
N VAL A 413 12.01 -15.27 -31.63
CA VAL A 413 13.46 -15.43 -31.58
C VAL A 413 14.11 -14.46 -32.55
N ILE A 414 14.99 -13.60 -32.05
CA ILE A 414 15.69 -12.60 -32.86
C ILE A 414 16.97 -13.22 -33.42
N SER A 415 17.10 -13.27 -34.75
CA SER A 415 18.29 -13.83 -35.42
C SER A 415 19.53 -12.95 -35.26
N GLY A 416 20.72 -13.55 -35.29
CA GLY A 416 22.01 -12.86 -35.24
C GLY A 416 22.54 -12.58 -33.84
N VAL A 417 21.77 -12.88 -32.79
CA VAL A 417 22.13 -12.69 -31.38
C VAL A 417 21.59 -13.87 -30.55
N PRO A 418 22.24 -14.28 -29.44
CA PRO A 418 21.65 -15.28 -28.54
C PRO A 418 20.33 -14.79 -27.94
N ASN A 419 19.40 -15.69 -27.66
CA ASN A 419 18.12 -15.34 -27.01
C ASN A 419 17.95 -16.13 -25.73
N VAL A 420 17.29 -15.54 -24.73
CA VAL A 420 16.89 -16.24 -23.49
C VAL A 420 15.41 -15.97 -23.28
N ILE A 421 14.57 -16.95 -23.58
CA ILE A 421 13.10 -16.76 -23.67
C ILE A 421 12.40 -17.56 -22.57
N ALA A 422 11.63 -16.85 -21.73
CA ALA A 422 10.80 -17.45 -20.70
C ALA A 422 9.71 -18.32 -21.33
N GLN A 423 9.49 -19.50 -20.76
CA GLN A 423 8.48 -20.45 -21.22
C GLN A 423 7.25 -20.38 -20.34
N TYR A 424 6.07 -20.39 -20.96
CA TYR A 424 4.82 -20.47 -20.22
C TYR A 424 4.69 -21.83 -19.54
N SER A 425 4.24 -21.82 -18.29
CA SER A 425 3.73 -23.01 -17.61
C SER A 425 2.27 -23.28 -18.02
N GLN A 426 1.47 -22.23 -18.25
CA GLN A 426 0.14 -22.30 -18.87
C GLN A 426 -0.08 -21.16 -19.87
N ALA A 427 0.13 -21.44 -21.16
CA ALA A 427 0.15 -20.42 -22.22
C ALA A 427 -1.21 -19.76 -22.45
N GLU A 428 -2.31 -20.48 -22.24
CA GLU A 428 -3.69 -19.99 -22.40
C GLU A 428 -4.06 -18.92 -21.37
N TYR A 429 -3.30 -18.82 -20.28
CA TYR A 429 -3.52 -17.88 -19.19
C TYR A 429 -2.35 -16.91 -18.99
N GLY A 430 -1.31 -17.00 -19.83
CA GLY A 430 -0.12 -16.16 -19.72
C GLY A 430 0.72 -16.44 -18.46
N GLU A 431 0.61 -17.64 -17.88
CA GLU A 431 1.32 -17.99 -16.65
C GLU A 431 2.72 -18.53 -16.98
N TYR A 432 3.76 -17.93 -16.39
CA TYR A 432 5.16 -18.39 -16.49
C TYR A 432 5.63 -19.17 -15.26
N ILE A 433 5.06 -18.85 -14.09
CA ILE A 433 5.49 -19.45 -12.83
C ILE A 433 4.91 -20.86 -12.73
N GLU A 434 5.79 -21.86 -12.63
CA GLU A 434 5.37 -23.23 -12.39
C GLU A 434 4.72 -23.37 -11.00
N THR A 435 3.53 -23.96 -10.95
CA THR A 435 2.78 -24.17 -9.69
C THR A 435 3.39 -25.21 -8.77
N THR A 436 4.29 -26.07 -9.27
CA THR A 436 5.01 -27.07 -8.48
C THR A 436 6.20 -26.45 -7.75
N THR A 437 7.01 -25.66 -8.45
CA THR A 437 8.31 -25.19 -7.98
C THR A 437 8.34 -23.69 -7.62
N GLY A 438 7.41 -22.90 -8.17
CA GLY A 438 7.42 -21.44 -8.06
C GLY A 438 8.48 -20.75 -8.94
N GLY A 439 9.24 -21.52 -9.73
CA GLY A 439 10.28 -20.99 -10.62
C GLY A 439 9.78 -20.80 -12.05
N VAL A 440 10.70 -20.39 -12.92
CA VAL A 440 10.45 -20.12 -14.35
C VAL A 440 11.45 -20.87 -15.20
N LYS A 441 10.95 -21.55 -16.22
CA LYS A 441 11.75 -22.21 -17.24
C LYS A 441 12.05 -21.25 -18.38
N TYR A 442 13.26 -21.30 -18.92
CA TYR A 442 13.67 -20.57 -20.12
C TYR A 442 14.31 -21.51 -21.13
N ILE A 443 14.24 -21.14 -22.42
CA ILE A 443 15.05 -21.75 -23.47
C ILE A 443 16.09 -20.73 -23.93
N VAL A 444 17.34 -21.17 -24.01
CA VAL A 444 18.46 -20.42 -24.54
C VAL A 444 18.64 -20.81 -26.00
N TYR A 445 18.63 -19.82 -26.89
CA TYR A 445 18.86 -20.02 -28.33
C TYR A 445 20.18 -19.40 -28.76
N ASP A 446 20.83 -20.03 -29.71
CA ASP A 446 21.98 -19.48 -30.41
C ASP A 446 21.60 -18.39 -31.41
N GLU A 447 22.60 -17.80 -32.06
CA GLU A 447 22.43 -16.72 -33.05
C GLU A 447 21.66 -17.17 -34.30
N SER A 448 21.55 -18.48 -34.55
CA SER A 448 20.79 -19.06 -35.64
C SER A 448 19.36 -19.42 -35.23
N GLY A 449 19.00 -19.19 -33.96
CA GLY A 449 17.69 -19.49 -33.40
C GLY A 449 17.48 -20.96 -33.03
N ASN A 450 18.54 -21.75 -32.93
CA ASN A 450 18.47 -23.13 -32.44
C ASN A 450 18.69 -23.17 -30.92
N PRO A 451 18.04 -24.08 -30.18
CA PRO A 451 18.35 -24.28 -28.76
C PRO A 451 19.85 -24.53 -28.56
N ALA A 452 20.42 -23.97 -27.49
CA ALA A 452 21.86 -23.98 -27.22
C ALA A 452 22.19 -24.81 -25.95
N PRO A 453 22.43 -26.13 -26.08
CA PRO A 453 22.83 -26.98 -24.98
C PRO A 453 24.13 -26.51 -24.32
N GLU A 454 24.25 -26.73 -23.01
CA GLU A 454 25.41 -26.35 -22.19
C GLU A 454 25.73 -24.83 -22.17
N ALA A 455 24.89 -23.98 -22.77
CA ALA A 455 25.08 -22.53 -22.74
C ALA A 455 24.96 -22.00 -21.31
N THR A 456 25.72 -20.98 -20.97
CA THR A 456 25.60 -20.30 -19.68
C THR A 456 24.99 -18.92 -19.84
N VAL A 457 24.13 -18.54 -18.91
CA VAL A 457 23.42 -17.26 -18.89
C VAL A 457 23.70 -16.55 -17.59
N LYS A 458 24.04 -15.26 -17.66
CA LYS A 458 24.31 -14.37 -16.53
C LYS A 458 23.63 -13.02 -16.71
N GLY A 459 23.19 -12.43 -15.60
CA GLY A 459 22.59 -11.09 -15.57
C GLY A 459 21.25 -11.01 -16.28
N LEU A 460 20.30 -11.88 -15.91
CA LEU A 460 18.91 -11.77 -16.33
C LEU A 460 18.27 -10.47 -15.79
N PRO A 461 17.40 -9.79 -16.56
CA PRO A 461 16.78 -8.53 -16.16
C PRO A 461 16.10 -8.58 -14.79
N GLY A 462 16.36 -7.60 -13.94
CA GLY A 462 15.67 -7.43 -12.65
C GLY A 462 16.05 -8.43 -11.56
N LEU A 463 16.81 -9.50 -11.83
CA LEU A 463 17.24 -10.42 -10.79
C LEU A 463 18.03 -9.70 -9.68
N PRO A 464 17.83 -10.04 -8.39
CA PRO A 464 18.61 -9.48 -7.29
C PRO A 464 20.11 -9.79 -7.39
N ASN A 465 20.47 -10.98 -7.90
CA ASN A 465 21.85 -11.39 -8.12
C ASN A 465 22.19 -11.43 -9.61
N GLN A 466 22.79 -10.35 -10.11
CA GLN A 466 23.17 -10.19 -11.51
C GLN A 466 24.38 -11.04 -11.93
N ASP A 467 25.13 -11.59 -10.98
CA ASP A 467 26.33 -12.39 -11.25
C ASP A 467 26.08 -13.91 -11.19
N LYS A 468 24.86 -14.32 -10.80
CA LYS A 468 24.48 -15.74 -10.80
C LYS A 468 24.45 -16.29 -12.23
N VAL A 469 25.04 -17.48 -12.40
CA VAL A 469 25.15 -18.17 -13.69
C VAL A 469 24.20 -19.36 -13.72
N TYR A 470 23.40 -19.45 -14.78
CA TYR A 470 22.53 -20.59 -15.07
C TYR A 470 23.08 -21.35 -16.27
N THR A 471 23.18 -22.68 -16.15
CA THR A 471 23.70 -23.54 -17.23
C THR A 471 22.56 -24.31 -17.86
N ALA A 472 22.46 -24.25 -19.19
CA ALA A 472 21.45 -24.93 -19.95
C ALA A 472 21.67 -26.45 -19.99
N ASN A 473 20.60 -27.21 -19.89
CA ASN A 473 20.62 -28.67 -20.07
C ASN A 473 20.83 -29.07 -21.54
N ASP A 474 20.75 -30.37 -21.83
CA ASP A 474 20.92 -30.92 -23.18
C ASP A 474 19.88 -30.44 -24.20
N GLN A 475 18.77 -29.86 -23.73
CA GLN A 475 17.70 -29.27 -24.54
C GLN A 475 17.85 -27.74 -24.69
N GLY A 476 18.91 -27.14 -24.14
CA GLY A 476 19.10 -25.69 -24.15
C GLY A 476 18.24 -24.95 -23.11
N GLU A 477 17.73 -25.65 -22.10
CA GLU A 477 16.81 -25.08 -21.12
C GLU A 477 17.52 -24.72 -19.81
N ILE A 478 17.19 -23.55 -19.25
CA ILE A 478 17.58 -23.17 -17.89
C ILE A 478 16.36 -23.05 -17.00
N PHE A 479 16.54 -23.27 -15.70
CA PHE A 479 15.51 -23.08 -14.70
C PHE A 479 15.96 -22.02 -13.68
N VAL A 480 15.15 -20.98 -13.52
CA VAL A 480 15.35 -19.93 -12.51
C VAL A 480 14.43 -20.24 -11.33
N PRO A 481 14.99 -20.61 -10.16
CA PRO A 481 14.20 -20.98 -8.98
C PRO A 481 13.54 -19.74 -8.36
N LYS A 482 12.46 -19.97 -7.60
CA LYS A 482 11.63 -18.89 -7.02
C LYS A 482 12.42 -17.89 -6.16
N GLU A 483 13.49 -18.35 -5.50
CA GLU A 483 14.32 -17.55 -4.60
C GLU A 483 15.13 -16.48 -5.34
N ASP A 484 15.41 -16.74 -6.62
CA ASP A 484 16.13 -15.80 -7.46
C ASP A 484 15.20 -14.79 -8.11
N LEU A 485 13.91 -15.12 -8.27
CA LEU A 485 12.96 -14.27 -8.97
C LEU A 485 12.74 -12.92 -8.25
N PRO A 486 12.58 -11.83 -9.01
CA PRO A 486 12.46 -10.49 -8.47
C PRO A 486 11.13 -10.24 -7.76
N TRP A 487 11.08 -9.11 -7.07
CA TRP A 487 9.86 -8.54 -6.52
C TRP A 487 9.81 -7.04 -6.83
N ILE A 488 9.69 -6.70 -8.11
CA ILE A 488 9.83 -5.34 -8.65
C ILE A 488 8.52 -4.95 -9.37
N HIS A 489 8.03 -3.74 -9.08
CA HIS A 489 6.82 -3.22 -9.71
C HIS A 489 7.04 -2.79 -11.16
N ASP A 490 8.13 -2.06 -11.42
CA ASP A 490 8.47 -1.60 -12.76
C ASP A 490 8.71 -2.78 -13.73
N LEU A 491 7.99 -2.78 -14.85
CA LEU A 491 8.09 -3.81 -15.87
C LEU A 491 9.38 -3.67 -16.68
N GLN A 492 9.84 -2.43 -16.93
CA GLN A 492 11.03 -2.19 -17.75
C GLN A 492 12.29 -2.73 -17.09
N SER A 493 12.39 -2.63 -15.77
CA SER A 493 13.48 -3.23 -14.99
C SER A 493 13.55 -4.76 -15.08
N ARG A 494 12.46 -5.43 -15.49
CA ARG A 494 12.36 -6.90 -15.60
C ARG A 494 12.34 -7.37 -17.06
N TRP A 495 12.63 -6.46 -17.99
CA TRP A 495 12.58 -6.68 -19.42
C TRP A 495 13.86 -6.21 -20.08
N GLY A 496 14.45 -7.01 -20.96
CA GLY A 496 15.55 -6.55 -21.79
C GLY A 496 16.49 -7.67 -22.19
N ALA A 497 17.77 -7.33 -22.30
CA ALA A 497 18.83 -8.27 -22.61
C ALA A 497 19.47 -8.82 -21.34
N THR A 498 19.95 -10.05 -21.40
CA THR A 498 20.87 -10.56 -20.39
C THR A 498 22.25 -9.93 -20.55
N LYS A 499 23.00 -9.82 -19.45
CA LYS A 499 24.37 -9.29 -19.46
C LYS A 499 25.30 -10.15 -20.31
N GLU A 500 25.18 -11.48 -20.22
CA GLU A 500 26.05 -12.40 -20.94
C GLU A 500 25.39 -13.76 -21.16
N VAL A 501 25.55 -14.28 -22.38
CA VAL A 501 25.27 -15.64 -22.80
C VAL A 501 26.55 -16.19 -23.42
N VAL A 502 27.07 -17.30 -22.88
CA VAL A 502 28.24 -18.00 -23.43
C VAL A 502 27.77 -19.32 -24.03
N ILE A 503 27.89 -19.45 -25.34
CA ILE A 503 27.63 -20.69 -26.07
C ILE A 503 28.96 -21.44 -26.23
N LYS A 504 28.93 -22.76 -26.12
CA LYS A 504 30.12 -23.62 -26.20
C LYS A 504 30.97 -23.28 -27.45
N GLY A 505 32.24 -22.95 -27.22
CA GLY A 505 33.19 -22.59 -28.28
C GLY A 505 33.05 -21.18 -28.86
N LYS A 506 32.17 -20.33 -28.31
CA LYS A 506 31.97 -18.93 -28.70
C LYS A 506 32.26 -17.97 -27.53
N PRO A 507 32.71 -16.73 -27.78
CA PRO A 507 32.83 -15.71 -26.74
C PRO A 507 31.44 -15.30 -26.21
N GLY A 508 31.40 -14.83 -24.96
CA GLY A 508 30.19 -14.33 -24.33
C GLY A 508 29.64 -13.07 -25.02
N LYS A 509 28.32 -12.99 -25.15
CA LYS A 509 27.59 -11.82 -25.71
C LYS A 509 26.32 -11.55 -24.92
N ALA A 510 25.85 -10.30 -24.90
CA ALA A 510 24.50 -10.02 -24.41
C ALA A 510 23.44 -10.73 -25.27
N SER A 511 22.30 -11.09 -24.68
CA SER A 511 21.18 -11.63 -25.45
C SER A 511 20.45 -10.54 -26.24
N ALA A 512 19.50 -10.95 -27.07
CA ALA A 512 18.41 -10.11 -27.54
C ALA A 512 17.65 -9.46 -26.38
N THR A 513 16.98 -8.33 -26.66
CA THR A 513 16.17 -7.55 -25.70
C THR A 513 14.79 -8.14 -25.42
N ASN A 514 14.56 -9.40 -25.81
CA ASN A 514 13.29 -10.11 -25.69
C ASN A 514 13.23 -11.02 -24.44
N THR A 515 14.13 -10.84 -23.47
CA THR A 515 14.11 -11.60 -22.22
C THR A 515 13.23 -10.92 -21.19
N TYR A 516 12.23 -11.67 -20.72
CA TYR A 516 11.31 -11.25 -19.65
C TYR A 516 11.55 -12.07 -18.37
N VAL A 517 11.54 -11.39 -17.22
CA VAL A 517 11.64 -12.03 -15.90
C VAL A 517 10.37 -11.78 -15.06
N PRO A 518 9.51 -12.79 -14.89
CA PRO A 518 8.35 -12.71 -14.01
C PRO A 518 8.76 -12.48 -12.55
N ASN A 519 7.90 -11.82 -11.77
CA ASN A 519 8.09 -11.72 -10.32
C ASN A 519 7.85 -13.07 -9.64
N ARG A 520 8.49 -13.27 -8.49
CA ARG A 520 8.16 -14.39 -7.59
C ARG A 520 6.69 -14.32 -7.17
N MET A 521 6.02 -15.46 -7.08
CA MET A 521 4.64 -15.50 -6.59
C MET A 521 4.61 -15.41 -5.06
N LYS A 522 3.78 -14.51 -4.50
CA LYS A 522 3.48 -14.54 -3.06
C LYS A 522 2.14 -15.21 -2.81
N THR A 523 2.03 -16.01 -1.76
CA THR A 523 0.81 -16.71 -1.37
C THR A 523 0.45 -16.44 0.11
N ARG A 524 -0.83 -16.50 0.46
CA ARG A 524 -1.30 -16.40 1.86
C ARG A 524 -2.60 -17.15 2.09
N LEU A 525 -2.83 -17.59 3.33
CA LEU A 525 -4.14 -18.09 3.78
C LEU A 525 -4.92 -17.00 4.49
N ILE A 526 -6.19 -16.85 4.11
CA ILE A 526 -7.13 -15.93 4.74
C ILE A 526 -8.29 -16.76 5.28
N VAL A 527 -8.55 -16.64 6.57
CA VAL A 527 -9.76 -17.21 7.16
C VAL A 527 -10.96 -16.34 6.78
N VAL A 528 -12.07 -16.95 6.39
CA VAL A 528 -13.33 -16.25 6.18
C VAL A 528 -13.76 -15.67 7.52
N GLY A 529 -13.91 -14.34 7.58
CA GLY A 529 -14.20 -13.64 8.81
C GLY A 529 -15.67 -13.73 9.25
N PRO A 530 -16.00 -13.43 10.51
CA PRO A 530 -17.38 -13.43 11.00
C PRO A 530 -18.25 -12.34 10.36
N ASN A 531 -17.64 -11.28 9.83
CA ASN A 531 -18.29 -10.17 9.13
C ASN A 531 -18.36 -10.36 7.61
N ASP A 532 -17.84 -11.47 7.08
CA ASP A 532 -18.01 -11.82 5.68
C ASP A 532 -19.50 -12.09 5.41
N THR A 533 -20.07 -11.45 4.38
CA THR A 533 -21.50 -11.52 4.03
C THR A 533 -21.93 -12.86 3.42
N THR A 534 -21.01 -13.82 3.33
CA THR A 534 -21.31 -15.19 2.94
C THR A 534 -22.28 -15.89 3.91
N VAL A 535 -22.91 -16.95 3.42
CA VAL A 535 -23.78 -17.87 4.18
C VAL A 535 -23.15 -18.26 5.53
N ASP A 536 -23.97 -18.29 6.58
CA ASP A 536 -23.53 -18.56 7.97
C ASP A 536 -22.66 -19.81 8.13
N GLU A 537 -22.78 -20.79 7.22
CA GLU A 537 -21.99 -22.02 7.19
C GLU A 537 -20.51 -21.84 6.85
N ASN A 538 -20.11 -20.66 6.37
CA ASN A 538 -18.71 -20.34 6.05
C ASN A 538 -18.04 -19.52 7.15
N LYS A 539 -18.82 -18.95 8.07
CA LYS A 539 -18.29 -18.21 9.23
C LYS A 539 -17.60 -19.17 10.22
N PRO A 540 -16.57 -18.70 10.94
CA PRO A 540 -15.94 -19.48 12.00
C PRO A 540 -16.95 -19.87 13.08
N LEU A 541 -17.24 -21.16 13.23
CA LEU A 541 -18.30 -21.62 14.11
C LEU A 541 -17.96 -22.93 14.83
N LEU A 542 -18.68 -23.18 15.91
CA LEU A 542 -18.60 -24.37 16.72
C LEU A 542 -19.75 -25.32 16.41
N THR A 543 -19.42 -26.61 16.42
CA THR A 543 -20.33 -27.76 16.53
C THR A 543 -19.70 -28.73 17.55
N GLY A 544 -19.69 -30.05 17.27
CA GLY A 544 -18.71 -30.97 17.84
C GLY A 544 -17.27 -30.67 17.34
N ASN A 545 -17.13 -29.82 16.33
CA ASN A 545 -15.88 -29.40 15.72
C ASN A 545 -15.71 -27.87 15.78
N HIS A 546 -14.49 -27.40 15.52
CA HIS A 546 -14.19 -26.03 15.11
C HIS A 546 -14.25 -25.96 13.58
N ILE A 547 -15.30 -25.38 13.02
CA ILE A 547 -15.44 -25.26 11.56
C ILE A 547 -14.87 -23.92 11.13
N LEU A 548 -13.72 -23.97 10.44
CA LEU A 548 -13.08 -22.79 9.87
C LEU A 548 -12.98 -22.92 8.34
N THR A 549 -13.38 -21.88 7.62
CA THR A 549 -13.29 -21.81 6.16
C THR A 549 -12.14 -20.89 5.76
N PHE A 550 -11.34 -21.31 4.80
CA PHE A 550 -10.17 -20.57 4.32
C PHE A 550 -10.22 -20.33 2.82
N ARG A 551 -9.68 -19.19 2.40
CA ARG A 551 -9.29 -18.87 1.03
C ARG A 551 -7.77 -18.90 0.92
N ILE A 552 -7.27 -19.26 -0.25
CA ILE A 552 -5.86 -19.11 -0.61
C ILE A 552 -5.75 -17.98 -1.62
N GLN A 553 -4.89 -17.02 -1.33
CA GLN A 553 -4.67 -15.86 -2.19
C GLN A 553 -3.25 -15.83 -2.73
N ARG A 554 -3.10 -15.28 -3.93
CA ARG A 554 -1.81 -14.96 -4.55
C ARG A 554 -1.67 -13.47 -4.82
N GLN A 555 -0.43 -13.01 -4.90
CA GLN A 555 -0.05 -11.67 -5.34
C GLN A 555 1.09 -11.80 -6.35
N ILE A 556 0.90 -11.20 -7.53
CA ILE A 556 1.82 -11.34 -8.68
C ILE A 556 2.85 -10.19 -8.77
N GLY A 557 2.64 -9.10 -8.02
CA GLY A 557 3.57 -7.98 -7.96
C GLY A 557 3.40 -7.13 -6.69
N PRO A 558 4.39 -6.30 -6.33
CA PRO A 558 4.43 -5.58 -5.04
C PRO A 558 3.18 -4.75 -4.70
N ASN A 559 2.58 -4.13 -5.72
CA ASN A 559 1.45 -3.22 -5.58
C ASN A 559 0.13 -3.81 -6.10
N ASP A 560 0.18 -5.05 -6.60
CA ASP A 560 -1.01 -5.69 -7.15
C ASP A 560 -1.93 -6.15 -6.03
N PRO A 561 -3.25 -6.16 -6.24
CA PRO A 561 -4.17 -6.68 -5.24
C PRO A 561 -3.92 -8.18 -5.02
N TRP A 562 -4.12 -8.61 -3.78
CA TRP A 562 -4.23 -10.03 -3.49
C TRP A 562 -5.51 -10.58 -4.13
N THR A 563 -5.38 -11.68 -4.87
CA THR A 563 -6.49 -12.33 -5.55
C THR A 563 -6.60 -13.78 -5.13
N ASP A 564 -7.81 -14.32 -5.06
CA ASP A 564 -8.01 -15.75 -4.77
C ASP A 564 -7.38 -16.61 -5.88
N PHE A 565 -6.88 -17.79 -5.52
CA PHE A 565 -6.29 -18.72 -6.48
C PHE A 565 -7.28 -19.03 -7.61
N PRO A 566 -6.92 -18.76 -8.89
CA PRO A 566 -7.78 -19.10 -10.00
C PRO A 566 -8.04 -20.60 -10.10
N SER A 567 -9.25 -20.96 -10.54
CA SER A 567 -9.67 -22.34 -10.71
C SER A 567 -8.97 -23.06 -11.87
N TYR A 568 -8.43 -22.32 -12.84
CA TYR A 568 -7.68 -22.89 -13.97
C TYR A 568 -6.28 -23.39 -13.61
N LEU A 569 -5.77 -23.06 -12.41
CA LEU A 569 -4.43 -23.45 -12.04
C LEU A 569 -4.31 -24.99 -11.91
N PRO A 570 -3.22 -25.59 -12.40
CA PRO A 570 -3.01 -27.04 -12.28
C PRO A 570 -3.04 -27.53 -10.83
N ALA A 571 -3.64 -28.71 -10.62
CA ALA A 571 -3.69 -29.42 -9.33
C ALA A 571 -4.20 -28.58 -8.14
N VAL A 572 -4.93 -27.50 -8.40
CA VAL A 572 -5.31 -26.53 -7.37
C VAL A 572 -6.36 -27.08 -6.39
N THR A 573 -7.05 -28.19 -6.74
CA THR A 573 -7.94 -28.94 -5.85
C THR A 573 -7.23 -30.04 -5.05
N GLU A 574 -6.00 -30.38 -5.44
CA GLU A 574 -5.19 -31.40 -4.76
C GLU A 574 -4.32 -30.82 -3.64
N ILE A 575 -4.42 -29.51 -3.40
CA ILE A 575 -3.70 -28.85 -2.32
C ILE A 575 -4.27 -29.33 -0.98
N GLU A 576 -3.39 -29.93 -0.17
CA GLU A 576 -3.72 -30.45 1.15
C GLU A 576 -3.30 -29.45 2.24
N PHE A 577 -4.16 -29.32 3.23
CA PHE A 577 -3.95 -28.52 4.43
C PHE A 577 -4.14 -29.40 5.65
N ALA A 578 -3.48 -29.03 6.75
CA ALA A 578 -3.77 -29.61 8.04
C ALA A 578 -3.83 -28.55 9.12
N ALA A 579 -4.69 -28.83 10.10
CA ALA A 579 -4.67 -28.11 11.37
C ALA A 579 -3.70 -28.80 12.33
N TYR A 580 -2.85 -28.02 12.98
CA TYR A 580 -1.82 -28.49 13.90
C TYR A 580 -1.93 -27.76 15.22
N ARG A 581 -1.67 -28.45 16.33
CA ARG A 581 -1.56 -27.80 17.63
C ARG A 581 -0.43 -26.78 17.64
N THR A 582 -0.60 -25.70 18.42
CA THR A 582 0.46 -24.75 18.76
C THR A 582 0.69 -24.78 20.26
N THR A 583 1.87 -24.35 20.74
CA THR A 583 2.16 -24.31 22.19
C THR A 583 1.41 -23.20 22.92
N ASP A 584 1.04 -22.15 22.19
CA ASP A 584 0.38 -20.94 22.68
C ASP A 584 -0.42 -20.26 21.55
N ALA A 585 -0.87 -19.03 21.79
CA ALA A 585 -1.59 -18.22 20.81
C ALA A 585 -0.67 -17.60 19.72
N ASN A 586 0.40 -18.31 19.32
CA ASN A 586 1.31 -17.91 18.24
C ASN A 586 1.28 -18.95 17.11
N PRO A 587 0.97 -18.56 15.86
CA PRO A 587 0.93 -19.51 14.74
C PRO A 587 2.30 -20.15 14.45
N ASN A 588 3.41 -19.52 14.88
CA ASN A 588 4.76 -20.01 14.60
C ASN A 588 5.25 -21.09 15.59
N THR A 589 4.47 -21.42 16.63
CA THR A 589 4.81 -22.46 17.61
C THR A 589 4.18 -23.81 17.29
N ILE A 590 4.03 -24.10 15.99
CA ILE A 590 3.40 -25.30 15.45
C ILE A 590 4.08 -26.59 15.92
N GLN A 591 3.27 -27.56 16.34
CA GLN A 591 3.70 -28.89 16.75
C GLN A 591 3.34 -29.88 15.64
N MET A 592 4.24 -30.08 14.67
CA MET A 592 3.96 -30.89 13.46
C MET A 592 3.56 -32.34 13.77
N ALA A 593 4.03 -32.92 14.88
CA ALA A 593 3.66 -34.27 15.31
C ALA A 593 2.22 -34.37 15.87
N GLN A 594 1.58 -33.23 16.15
CA GLN A 594 0.22 -33.12 16.67
C GLN A 594 -0.73 -32.57 15.60
N GLU A 595 -0.86 -33.32 14.51
CA GLU A 595 -1.86 -33.09 13.46
C GLU A 595 -3.26 -33.41 13.98
N LEU A 596 -4.22 -32.51 13.76
CA LEU A 596 -5.59 -32.65 14.24
C LEU A 596 -6.53 -33.18 13.15
N VAL A 597 -6.43 -32.61 11.95
CA VAL A 597 -7.28 -32.96 10.81
C VAL A 597 -6.60 -32.50 9.53
N VAL A 598 -6.81 -33.25 8.46
CA VAL A 598 -6.41 -32.90 7.09
C VAL A 598 -7.64 -32.45 6.31
N ALA A 599 -7.47 -31.44 5.47
CA ALA A 599 -8.48 -30.92 4.56
C ALA A 599 -7.89 -30.77 3.16
N LYS A 600 -8.76 -30.87 2.14
CA LYS A 600 -8.43 -30.60 0.75
C LYS A 600 -9.19 -29.40 0.23
N ARG A 601 -8.61 -28.71 -0.75
CA ARG A 601 -9.30 -27.65 -1.47
C ARG A 601 -10.31 -28.24 -2.44
N ALA A 602 -11.60 -28.10 -2.12
CA ALA A 602 -12.68 -28.60 -2.99
C ALA A 602 -13.16 -27.55 -4.01
N THR A 603 -13.06 -26.26 -3.66
CA THR A 603 -13.53 -25.11 -4.47
C THR A 603 -12.55 -23.95 -4.29
N ASP A 604 -12.99 -22.69 -4.46
CA ASP A 604 -12.20 -21.52 -4.07
C ASP A 604 -11.89 -21.49 -2.55
N PHE A 605 -12.57 -22.34 -1.78
CA PHE A 605 -12.44 -22.49 -0.35
C PHE A 605 -12.03 -23.91 0.05
N PHE A 606 -11.50 -24.03 1.26
CA PHE A 606 -11.41 -25.29 1.99
C PHE A 606 -11.87 -25.10 3.43
N LYS A 607 -12.40 -26.17 4.03
CA LYS A 607 -12.84 -26.19 5.43
C LYS A 607 -11.94 -27.11 6.23
N VAL A 608 -11.46 -26.62 7.37
CA VAL A 608 -10.81 -27.45 8.38
C VAL A 608 -11.77 -27.60 9.56
N GLU A 609 -11.88 -28.82 10.08
CA GLU A 609 -12.83 -29.16 11.12
C GLU A 609 -12.19 -29.92 12.29
N PRO A 610 -11.21 -29.34 13.02
CA PRO A 610 -10.67 -29.99 14.21
C PRO A 610 -11.77 -30.29 15.22
N LYS A 611 -11.75 -31.50 15.79
CA LYS A 611 -12.70 -31.90 16.82
C LYS A 611 -12.47 -31.11 18.10
N ARG A 612 -13.55 -30.88 18.86
CA ARG A 612 -13.45 -30.28 20.20
C ARG A 612 -13.07 -31.34 21.21
N TYR A 613 -12.16 -31.02 22.13
CA TYR A 613 -11.96 -31.83 23.32
C TYR A 613 -13.22 -31.90 24.15
N VAL A 614 -13.46 -33.02 24.83
CA VAL A 614 -14.60 -33.19 25.73
C VAL A 614 -14.13 -33.12 27.17
N MET A 615 -14.88 -32.42 28.01
CA MET A 615 -14.76 -32.48 29.46
C MET A 615 -15.01 -33.90 29.96
N GLU A 616 -14.34 -34.28 31.04
CA GLU A 616 -14.55 -35.56 31.71
C GLU A 616 -16.05 -35.79 31.99
N ASN A 617 -16.56 -36.97 31.64
CA ASN A 617 -17.98 -37.26 31.69
C ASN A 617 -18.26 -38.76 31.91
N ALA A 618 -19.44 -39.06 32.45
CA ALA A 618 -19.87 -40.43 32.75
C ALA A 618 -20.14 -41.30 31.51
N TYR A 619 -20.33 -40.69 30.32
CA TYR A 619 -20.46 -41.43 29.05
C TYR A 619 -19.10 -41.92 28.54
N ASP A 620 -18.00 -41.44 29.12
CA ASP A 620 -16.63 -41.70 28.68
C ASP A 620 -16.46 -41.37 27.17
N PHE A 621 -17.16 -40.32 26.73
CA PHE A 621 -17.10 -39.80 25.36
C PHE A 621 -15.98 -38.77 25.25
N LYS A 622 -15.04 -38.98 24.32
CA LYS A 622 -13.85 -38.15 24.11
C LYS A 622 -13.79 -37.49 22.73
N ASN A 623 -14.85 -37.57 21.93
CA ASN A 623 -14.91 -37.00 20.56
C ASN A 623 -13.69 -37.40 19.71
N ASP A 624 -13.39 -38.69 19.71
CA ASP A 624 -12.27 -39.34 19.01
C ASP A 624 -10.86 -38.93 19.46
N TYR A 625 -10.74 -38.24 20.59
CA TYR A 625 -9.47 -38.11 21.30
C TYR A 625 -9.20 -39.28 22.24
N ALA A 626 -7.92 -39.57 22.49
CA ALA A 626 -7.49 -40.58 23.46
C ALA A 626 -7.74 -40.12 24.92
N THR A 627 -7.71 -38.81 25.16
CA THR A 627 -7.83 -38.19 26.49
C THR A 627 -8.93 -37.14 26.52
N PHE A 628 -9.44 -36.84 27.71
CA PHE A 628 -10.33 -35.70 27.91
C PHE A 628 -9.56 -34.38 27.79
N TRP A 629 -10.29 -33.27 27.76
CA TRP A 629 -9.73 -31.94 27.90
C TRP A 629 -8.88 -31.83 29.17
N ASP A 630 -7.66 -31.32 29.00
CA ASP A 630 -6.64 -31.12 30.04
C ASP A 630 -6.90 -29.93 30.97
N LYS A 631 -8.03 -29.23 30.79
CA LYS A 631 -8.42 -28.00 31.51
C LYS A 631 -7.52 -26.81 31.22
N GLN A 632 -6.71 -26.86 30.16
CA GLN A 632 -5.87 -25.76 29.71
C GLN A 632 -6.37 -25.14 28.40
N LYS A 633 -5.95 -23.91 28.16
CA LYS A 633 -6.15 -23.28 26.86
C LYS A 633 -5.26 -23.95 25.84
N ASN A 634 -5.89 -24.25 24.72
CA ASN A 634 -5.35 -25.09 23.68
C ASN A 634 -5.56 -24.36 22.35
N TYR A 635 -4.56 -24.35 21.48
CA TYR A 635 -4.60 -23.58 20.24
C TYR A 635 -4.22 -24.46 19.06
N PHE A 636 -4.71 -24.09 17.88
CA PHE A 636 -4.25 -24.66 16.62
C PHE A 636 -4.10 -23.58 15.54
N THR A 637 -3.21 -23.85 14.58
CA THR A 637 -3.07 -23.10 13.33
C THR A 637 -3.26 -24.04 12.13
N VAL A 638 -3.23 -23.49 10.92
CA VAL A 638 -3.42 -24.23 9.67
C VAL A 638 -2.22 -24.03 8.77
N LYS A 639 -1.69 -25.13 8.23
CA LYS A 639 -0.55 -25.12 7.31
C LYS A 639 -0.79 -26.06 6.13
N GLN A 640 -0.30 -25.68 4.97
CA GLN A 640 -0.27 -26.51 3.78
C GLN A 640 0.69 -27.71 3.97
N LYS A 641 0.32 -28.87 3.40
CA LYS A 641 1.11 -30.12 3.47
C LYS A 641 1.92 -30.38 2.20
N THR A 642 1.40 -29.97 1.06
CA THR A 642 2.04 -30.13 -0.26
C THR A 642 2.53 -28.78 -0.73
N GLU A 643 3.71 -28.67 -1.33
CA GLU A 643 4.18 -27.37 -1.83
C GLU A 643 3.31 -26.88 -3.01
N TYR A 644 3.09 -25.57 -3.07
CA TYR A 644 2.48 -24.91 -4.21
C TYR A 644 3.17 -23.58 -4.45
N TYR A 645 3.56 -23.31 -5.69
CA TYR A 645 4.58 -22.33 -6.04
C TYR A 645 5.87 -22.53 -5.22
N GLY A 646 6.22 -23.79 -4.92
CA GLY A 646 7.36 -24.14 -4.07
C GLY A 646 7.21 -23.73 -2.59
N GLU A 647 6.04 -23.25 -2.15
CA GLU A 647 5.82 -22.75 -0.79
C GLU A 647 4.85 -23.63 -0.01
N LEU A 648 5.09 -23.76 1.30
CA LEU A 648 4.14 -24.33 2.26
C LEU A 648 3.49 -23.19 3.04
N VAL A 649 2.42 -22.63 2.48
CA VAL A 649 1.76 -21.48 3.09
C VAL A 649 1.22 -21.86 4.48
N GLN A 650 1.38 -20.94 5.42
CA GLN A 650 0.85 -21.06 6.77
C GLN A 650 -0.12 -19.92 7.01
N TRP A 651 -1.21 -20.22 7.72
CA TRP A 651 -2.11 -19.19 8.19
C TRP A 651 -1.41 -18.38 9.28
N ASN A 652 -1.36 -17.06 9.11
CA ASN A 652 -0.88 -16.16 10.14
C ASN A 652 -1.96 -15.91 11.20
N GLY A 653 -2.40 -16.98 11.85
CA GLY A 653 -3.42 -16.94 12.87
C GLY A 653 -3.59 -18.25 13.62
N VAL A 654 -4.32 -18.17 14.72
CA VAL A 654 -4.60 -19.29 15.63
C VAL A 654 -6.07 -19.30 16.02
N CYS A 655 -6.58 -20.48 16.36
CA CYS A 655 -7.91 -20.67 16.91
C CYS A 655 -7.82 -21.32 18.29
N GLU A 656 -8.49 -20.72 19.29
CA GLU A 656 -8.61 -21.28 20.64
C GLU A 656 -9.62 -22.46 20.65
N MET A 657 -9.16 -23.61 21.13
CA MET A 657 -9.91 -24.85 21.18
C MET A 657 -10.89 -24.87 22.35
N ALA A 658 -12.11 -24.39 22.10
CA ALA A 658 -13.25 -24.52 23.00
C ALA A 658 -13.55 -26.00 23.35
N PRO A 659 -13.45 -26.41 24.64
CA PRO A 659 -13.86 -27.73 25.07
C PRO A 659 -15.38 -27.87 25.00
N TYR A 660 -15.86 -29.10 25.07
CA TYR A 660 -17.25 -29.47 24.97
C TYR A 660 -17.69 -30.38 26.12
N GLN A 661 -18.98 -30.44 26.47
CA GLN A 661 -19.46 -31.34 27.54
C GLN A 661 -20.54 -32.30 27.04
N ALA A 662 -20.66 -33.42 27.73
CA ALA A 662 -21.74 -34.37 27.51
C ALA A 662 -23.11 -33.74 27.85
N PRO A 663 -24.20 -34.21 27.22
CA PRO A 663 -25.56 -33.79 27.56
C PRO A 663 -25.95 -34.27 28.97
N PRO A 664 -27.04 -33.71 29.53
CA PRO A 664 -27.54 -34.14 30.83
C PRO A 664 -28.00 -35.60 30.81
N MET A 665 -27.86 -36.28 31.95
CA MET A 665 -28.25 -37.68 32.12
C MET A 665 -29.77 -37.83 32.30
N LEU A 666 -30.31 -39.04 32.09
CA LEU A 666 -31.72 -39.32 32.35
C LEU A 666 -31.99 -39.42 33.85
N LYS A 667 -33.05 -38.75 34.31
CA LYS A 667 -33.55 -38.83 35.69
C LYS A 667 -34.59 -39.93 35.84
N CYS A 668 -35.62 -39.89 34.99
CA CYS A 668 -36.70 -40.85 35.05
C CYS A 668 -37.39 -41.03 33.70
N ILE A 669 -38.04 -42.18 33.54
CA ILE A 669 -38.92 -42.53 32.43
C ILE A 669 -40.24 -43.05 33.03
N THR A 670 -41.36 -42.46 32.66
CA THR A 670 -42.71 -42.95 32.95
C THR A 670 -43.35 -43.38 31.64
N LEU A 671 -43.65 -44.67 31.53
CA LEU A 671 -44.30 -45.27 30.38
C LEU A 671 -45.81 -45.24 30.59
N HIS A 672 -46.58 -44.79 29.60
CA HIS A 672 -48.03 -44.63 29.71
C HIS A 672 -48.75 -45.51 28.71
N THR A 673 -49.76 -46.24 29.19
CA THR A 673 -50.69 -47.05 28.39
C THR A 673 -49.98 -48.06 27.48
N LYS A 674 -49.82 -49.30 27.96
CA LYS A 674 -49.25 -50.39 27.17
C LYS A 674 -50.23 -50.85 26.09
N GLN A 675 -49.74 -50.97 24.86
CA GLN A 675 -50.46 -51.52 23.72
C GLN A 675 -49.59 -52.54 22.98
N LYS A 676 -50.24 -53.29 22.09
CA LYS A 676 -49.58 -54.19 21.16
C LYS A 676 -49.95 -53.78 19.74
N THR A 677 -49.04 -54.02 18.81
CA THR A 677 -49.31 -53.85 17.38
C THR A 677 -50.49 -54.73 16.95
N ILE A 678 -51.11 -54.38 15.82
CA ILE A 678 -52.26 -55.13 15.27
C ILE A 678 -51.91 -56.61 15.05
N ASN A 679 -50.66 -56.89 14.66
CA ASN A 679 -50.15 -58.25 14.44
C ASN A 679 -49.64 -58.93 15.72
N ASN A 680 -49.75 -58.25 16.87
CA ASN A 680 -49.33 -58.75 18.19
C ASN A 680 -47.83 -59.12 18.29
N ASP A 681 -47.01 -58.58 17.39
CA ASP A 681 -45.58 -58.86 17.23
C ASP A 681 -44.67 -57.87 17.97
N ALA A 682 -45.19 -56.74 18.45
CA ALA A 682 -44.45 -55.78 19.25
C ALA A 682 -45.31 -55.11 20.33
N VAL A 683 -44.65 -54.76 21.44
CA VAL A 683 -45.23 -53.99 22.55
C VAL A 683 -44.77 -52.54 22.43
N PHE A 684 -45.70 -51.59 22.57
CA PHE A 684 -45.38 -50.17 22.62
C PHE A 684 -46.22 -49.45 23.68
N PHE A 685 -45.78 -48.25 24.04
CA PHE A 685 -46.45 -47.36 24.97
C PHE A 685 -46.94 -46.14 24.19
N VAL A 686 -48.17 -45.71 24.43
CA VAL A 686 -48.78 -44.57 23.73
C VAL A 686 -47.90 -43.32 23.88
N LYS A 687 -47.28 -43.15 25.05
CA LYS A 687 -46.24 -42.14 25.27
C LYS A 687 -45.28 -42.55 26.38
N ALA A 688 -44.10 -41.95 26.38
CA ALA A 688 -43.22 -41.89 27.54
C ALA A 688 -42.98 -40.44 27.93
N THR A 689 -43.07 -40.15 29.22
CA THR A 689 -42.65 -38.86 29.80
C THR A 689 -41.45 -39.06 30.70
N GLY A 690 -40.69 -38.02 30.98
CA GLY A 690 -39.55 -38.13 31.88
C GLY A 690 -38.89 -36.80 32.14
N GLN A 691 -37.74 -36.84 32.81
CA GLN A 691 -36.93 -35.67 33.14
C GLN A 691 -35.45 -35.97 32.92
N PHE A 692 -34.66 -34.92 32.75
CA PHE A 692 -33.19 -34.96 32.76
C PHE A 692 -32.61 -34.46 34.08
N HIS A 693 -31.41 -34.93 34.43
CA HIS A 693 -30.58 -34.41 35.51
C HIS A 693 -29.62 -33.34 34.97
N TYR A 694 -29.84 -32.09 35.37
CA TYR A 694 -29.06 -30.94 34.93
C TYR A 694 -27.98 -30.50 35.93
N ASP A 695 -27.98 -31.05 37.14
CA ASP A 695 -27.13 -30.62 38.26
C ASP A 695 -25.61 -30.74 37.95
N ASP A 696 -25.25 -31.67 37.07
CA ASP A 696 -23.85 -31.94 36.70
C ASP A 696 -23.32 -31.03 35.57
N ILE A 697 -24.19 -30.26 34.92
CA ILE A 697 -23.84 -29.41 33.77
C ILE A 697 -23.03 -28.19 34.20
N LYS A 698 -21.95 -27.91 33.47
CA LYS A 698 -21.10 -26.73 33.68
C LYS A 698 -21.55 -25.58 32.78
N TYR A 699 -22.52 -24.79 33.25
CA TYR A 699 -23.12 -23.70 32.47
C TYR A 699 -22.15 -22.56 32.12
N ASN A 700 -21.13 -22.33 32.95
CA ASN A 700 -20.05 -21.37 32.69
C ASN A 700 -19.02 -21.87 31.64
N GLN A 701 -19.27 -23.02 31.02
CA GLN A 701 -18.44 -23.64 29.98
C GLN A 701 -19.28 -23.98 28.72
N ILE A 702 -20.36 -23.22 28.50
CA ILE A 702 -21.16 -23.30 27.27
C ILE A 702 -20.81 -22.09 26.40
N TYR A 703 -20.50 -22.35 25.14
CA TYR A 703 -20.01 -21.36 24.18
C TYR A 703 -21.11 -20.97 23.18
N LYS A 704 -21.06 -19.75 22.68
CA LYS A 704 -21.85 -19.29 21.53
C LYS A 704 -21.45 -20.06 20.29
N LYS A 705 -22.36 -20.13 19.31
CA LYS A 705 -22.11 -20.83 18.03
C LYS A 705 -20.94 -20.24 17.26
N PHE A 706 -20.84 -18.92 17.13
CA PHE A 706 -19.83 -18.26 16.30
C PHE A 706 -18.61 -17.85 17.12
N LEU A 707 -17.43 -18.01 16.54
CA LEU A 707 -16.17 -17.51 17.09
C LEU A 707 -16.03 -16.02 16.80
N VAL A 708 -15.27 -15.33 17.63
CA VAL A 708 -14.92 -13.92 17.42
C VAL A 708 -13.50 -13.82 16.90
N LEU A 709 -13.34 -12.96 15.90
CA LEU A 709 -12.07 -12.65 15.27
C LEU A 709 -11.51 -11.38 15.87
N GLU A 710 -10.28 -11.46 16.33
CA GLU A 710 -9.48 -10.32 16.76
C GLU A 710 -8.13 -10.35 16.05
N GLU A 711 -7.53 -9.19 15.80
CA GLU A 711 -6.16 -9.09 15.29
C GLU A 711 -5.26 -8.55 16.40
N ARG A 712 -4.17 -9.27 16.68
CA ARG A 712 -3.21 -8.93 17.73
C ARG A 712 -1.81 -8.95 17.14
N SER A 713 -1.20 -7.77 17.00
CA SER A 713 0.15 -7.63 16.42
C SER A 713 0.29 -8.31 15.04
N GLY A 714 -0.72 -8.16 14.18
CA GLY A 714 -0.75 -8.76 12.83
C GLY A 714 -1.12 -10.25 12.79
N VAL A 715 -1.38 -10.89 13.94
CA VAL A 715 -1.84 -12.28 14.03
C VAL A 715 -3.34 -12.32 14.22
N VAL A 716 -4.03 -13.10 13.39
CA VAL A 716 -5.48 -13.33 13.55
C VAL A 716 -5.72 -14.35 14.67
N VAL A 717 -6.54 -13.99 15.65
CA VAL A 717 -6.92 -14.87 16.76
C VAL A 717 -8.42 -15.10 16.73
N LEU A 718 -8.83 -16.35 16.55
CA LEU A 718 -10.22 -16.78 16.69
C LEU A 718 -10.45 -17.31 18.11
N SER A 719 -11.34 -16.64 18.85
CA SER A 719 -11.64 -16.98 20.24
C SER A 719 -13.11 -17.38 20.41
N PRO A 720 -13.40 -18.42 21.20
CA PRO A 720 -14.77 -18.77 21.53
C PRO A 720 -15.32 -17.79 22.57
N GLN A 721 -16.61 -17.51 22.48
CA GLN A 721 -17.31 -16.70 23.48
C GLN A 721 -18.21 -17.55 24.34
N LEU A 722 -18.17 -17.34 25.66
CA LEU A 722 -19.09 -17.98 26.59
C LEU A 722 -20.50 -17.38 26.47
N ILE A 723 -21.51 -18.23 26.68
CA ILE A 723 -22.87 -17.81 26.94
C ILE A 723 -22.97 -17.43 28.43
N PRO A 724 -23.55 -16.28 28.78
CA PRO A 724 -23.83 -15.95 30.18
C PRO A 724 -24.61 -17.07 30.87
N GLU A 725 -24.23 -17.43 32.10
CA GLU A 725 -24.81 -18.59 32.79
C GLU A 725 -26.36 -18.56 32.85
N ALA A 726 -26.94 -17.39 33.12
CA ALA A 726 -28.39 -17.21 33.19
C ALA A 726 -29.11 -17.41 31.84
N GLU A 727 -28.40 -17.21 30.72
CA GLU A 727 -28.90 -17.50 29.37
C GLU A 727 -28.68 -18.97 29.03
N ALA A 728 -27.51 -19.52 29.37
CA ALA A 728 -27.18 -20.93 29.15
C ALA A 728 -28.18 -21.88 29.84
N LYS A 729 -28.65 -21.53 31.05
CA LYS A 729 -29.66 -22.29 31.79
C LYS A 729 -31.05 -22.28 31.14
N LYS A 730 -31.34 -21.33 30.25
CA LYS A 730 -32.61 -21.23 29.51
C LYS A 730 -32.59 -21.94 28.16
N LEU A 731 -31.45 -22.49 27.74
CA LEU A 731 -31.33 -23.17 26.45
C LEU A 731 -32.13 -24.47 26.44
N ALA A 732 -33.28 -24.45 25.75
CA ALA A 732 -34.11 -25.62 25.49
C ALA A 732 -33.56 -26.38 24.27
N VAL A 733 -32.53 -27.19 24.48
CA VAL A 733 -31.82 -27.87 23.38
C VAL A 733 -31.74 -29.38 23.54
N THR A 734 -31.94 -29.92 24.74
CA THR A 734 -31.83 -31.36 25.02
C THR A 734 -33.11 -32.07 24.65
N TYR A 735 -33.04 -33.22 23.98
CA TYR A 735 -34.21 -34.05 23.76
C TYR A 735 -33.85 -35.54 23.76
N ILE A 736 -34.85 -36.39 24.01
CA ILE A 736 -34.71 -37.85 23.96
C ILE A 736 -35.21 -38.40 22.62
N ARG A 737 -34.53 -39.43 22.13
CA ARG A 737 -34.95 -40.30 21.02
C ARG A 737 -35.03 -41.74 21.50
N PHE A 738 -36.15 -42.39 21.23
CA PHE A 738 -36.32 -43.84 21.28
C PHE A 738 -36.35 -44.36 19.83
N ALA A 739 -35.50 -45.33 19.53
CA ALA A 739 -35.41 -45.91 18.19
C ALA A 739 -35.43 -47.43 18.25
N LEU A 740 -36.35 -48.07 17.52
CA LEU A 740 -36.38 -49.51 17.35
C LEU A 740 -36.28 -49.84 15.86
N GLN A 741 -35.31 -50.68 15.47
CA GLN A 741 -35.26 -51.21 14.12
C GLN A 741 -36.23 -52.39 13.99
N THR A 742 -37.15 -52.34 13.03
CA THR A 742 -38.04 -53.46 12.70
C THR A 742 -37.93 -53.82 11.22
N ALA A 743 -38.62 -54.89 10.80
CA ALA A 743 -38.73 -55.25 9.38
C ALA A 743 -39.41 -54.16 8.54
N ALA A 744 -40.27 -53.34 9.15
CA ALA A 744 -40.97 -52.22 8.49
C ALA A 744 -40.14 -50.92 8.48
N GLY A 745 -38.90 -50.95 8.99
CA GLY A 745 -38.01 -49.79 9.11
C GLY A 745 -37.83 -49.30 10.54
N THR A 746 -37.13 -48.18 10.70
CA THR A 746 -36.84 -47.60 12.01
C THR A 746 -38.07 -46.91 12.59
N GLN A 747 -38.56 -47.40 13.73
CA GLN A 747 -39.62 -46.76 14.51
C GLN A 747 -38.98 -45.71 15.42
N LEU A 748 -39.37 -44.44 15.25
CA LEU A 748 -38.81 -43.31 15.98
C LEU A 748 -39.87 -42.63 16.85
N ALA A 749 -39.54 -42.44 18.13
CA ALA A 749 -40.28 -41.60 19.05
C ALA A 749 -39.34 -40.57 19.67
N GLU A 750 -39.61 -39.28 19.45
CA GLU A 750 -38.71 -38.19 19.83
C GLU A 750 -39.46 -37.06 20.54
N SER A 751 -38.72 -36.32 21.37
CA SER A 751 -39.20 -35.12 22.06
C SER A 751 -38.65 -33.82 21.45
N ASN A 752 -38.04 -33.88 20.27
CA ASN A 752 -37.36 -32.74 19.62
C ASN A 752 -38.26 -31.52 19.35
N LYS A 753 -39.59 -31.71 19.24
CA LYS A 753 -40.54 -30.60 19.09
C LYS A 753 -40.72 -29.78 20.36
N ASN A 754 -40.41 -30.37 21.53
CA ASN A 754 -40.49 -29.73 22.84
C ASN A 754 -39.23 -30.09 23.65
N PRO A 755 -38.06 -29.56 23.26
CA PRO A 755 -36.80 -29.85 23.93
C PRO A 755 -36.81 -29.35 25.38
N SER A 756 -36.07 -30.05 26.23
CA SER A 756 -35.91 -29.74 27.64
C SER A 756 -34.84 -28.66 27.86
N ALA A 757 -35.07 -27.85 28.88
CA ALA A 757 -34.17 -26.85 29.41
C ALA A 757 -33.92 -27.09 30.91
N PRO A 758 -32.76 -26.67 31.44
CA PRO A 758 -32.51 -26.64 32.87
C PRO A 758 -33.52 -25.79 33.65
N ASP A 759 -33.76 -24.56 33.18
CA ASP A 759 -34.74 -23.65 33.76
C ASP A 759 -36.08 -23.80 33.03
N GLY A 760 -37.15 -24.02 33.79
CA GLY A 760 -38.51 -24.19 33.24
C GLY A 760 -38.86 -25.66 33.00
N ASN A 761 -38.74 -26.13 31.76
CA ASN A 761 -39.15 -27.50 31.38
C ASN A 761 -37.97 -28.48 31.36
N THR A 762 -37.67 -29.09 32.50
CA THR A 762 -36.68 -30.19 32.57
C THR A 762 -37.20 -31.51 32.01
N GLY A 763 -38.47 -31.55 31.60
CA GLY A 763 -39.18 -32.75 31.19
C GLY A 763 -39.23 -32.94 29.68
N TYR A 764 -39.54 -34.16 29.27
CA TYR A 764 -39.76 -34.54 27.88
C TYR A 764 -41.00 -35.40 27.72
N GLN A 765 -41.54 -35.45 26.50
CA GLN A 765 -42.57 -36.40 26.07
C GLN A 765 -42.24 -36.93 24.67
N ALA A 766 -42.26 -38.26 24.53
CA ALA A 766 -42.16 -38.94 23.24
C ALA A 766 -43.38 -39.84 23.04
N ASN A 767 -44.00 -39.81 21.87
CA ASN A 767 -45.20 -40.57 21.57
C ASN A 767 -44.85 -41.86 20.82
N THR A 768 -45.58 -42.94 21.09
CA THR A 768 -45.41 -44.26 20.45
C THR A 768 -44.02 -44.86 20.70
N VAL A 769 -43.70 -45.10 21.98
CA VAL A 769 -42.40 -45.65 22.39
C VAL A 769 -42.46 -47.17 22.41
N TYR A 770 -41.68 -47.83 21.57
CA TYR A 770 -41.63 -49.29 21.53
C TYR A 770 -40.76 -49.85 22.66
N LEU A 771 -41.16 -50.99 23.23
CA LEU A 771 -40.27 -51.81 24.06
C LEU A 771 -39.06 -52.24 23.23
N ASN A 772 -37.90 -52.40 23.86
CA ASN A 772 -36.61 -52.68 23.22
C ASN A 772 -36.03 -51.53 22.39
N SER A 773 -36.62 -50.33 22.45
CA SER A 773 -36.06 -49.15 21.79
C SER A 773 -34.70 -48.77 22.40
N ARG A 774 -33.74 -48.45 21.52
CA ARG A 774 -32.49 -47.77 21.88
C ARG A 774 -32.81 -46.34 22.29
N ILE A 775 -32.30 -45.94 23.45
CA ILE A 775 -32.48 -44.62 24.02
C ILE A 775 -31.23 -43.78 23.72
N THR A 776 -31.44 -42.61 23.13
CA THR A 776 -30.38 -41.63 22.84
C THR A 776 -30.78 -40.27 23.37
N VAL A 777 -29.89 -39.62 24.12
CA VAL A 777 -30.00 -38.20 24.47
C VAL A 777 -29.32 -37.40 23.36
N ARG A 778 -30.02 -36.40 22.83
CA ARG A 778 -29.61 -35.61 21.67
C ARG A 778 -29.72 -34.12 21.97
N SER A 779 -29.08 -33.32 21.12
CA SER A 779 -29.17 -31.86 21.14
C SER A 779 -29.72 -31.34 19.81
N LEU A 780 -30.56 -30.31 19.86
CA LEU A 780 -30.92 -29.52 18.67
C LEU A 780 -29.78 -28.59 18.25
N GLN A 781 -28.82 -28.35 19.14
CA GLN A 781 -27.73 -27.43 18.95
C GLN A 781 -26.41 -28.15 19.25
N SER A 782 -25.77 -28.63 18.18
CA SER A 782 -24.53 -29.41 18.19
C SER A 782 -23.31 -28.63 18.68
N TYR A 783 -23.45 -27.34 19.00
CA TYR A 783 -22.42 -26.52 19.62
C TYR A 783 -22.54 -26.50 21.15
N VAL A 784 -23.68 -26.96 21.71
CA VAL A 784 -24.01 -27.00 23.16
C VAL A 784 -23.85 -28.39 23.78
N TYR A 785 -24.41 -29.45 23.18
CA TYR A 785 -24.12 -30.87 23.53
C TYR A 785 -24.08 -31.79 22.30
N PRO A 786 -23.28 -32.88 22.33
CA PRO A 786 -23.11 -33.77 21.18
C PRO A 786 -24.44 -34.26 20.63
N ASP A 787 -24.50 -34.43 19.31
CA ASP A 787 -25.75 -34.76 18.62
C ASP A 787 -26.36 -36.09 19.03
N ASN A 788 -25.55 -37.07 19.44
CA ASN A 788 -25.98 -38.42 19.74
C ASN A 788 -25.21 -39.02 20.92
N MET A 789 -25.85 -39.13 22.07
CA MET A 789 -25.33 -39.86 23.23
C MET A 789 -26.25 -41.01 23.60
N VAL A 790 -25.79 -42.22 23.31
CA VAL A 790 -26.55 -43.45 23.54
C VAL A 790 -26.55 -43.73 25.03
N TYR A 791 -27.74 -43.93 25.60
CA TYR A 791 -27.91 -44.16 27.03
C TYR A 791 -28.02 -45.66 27.36
N GLY A 792 -28.77 -46.40 26.53
CA GLY A 792 -29.07 -47.79 26.78
C GLY A 792 -30.28 -48.25 25.96
N THR A 793 -30.89 -49.36 26.38
CA THR A 793 -32.07 -49.94 25.75
C THR A 793 -33.21 -50.05 26.76
N LEU A 794 -34.43 -49.65 26.37
CA LEU A 794 -35.61 -49.85 27.20
C LEU A 794 -36.00 -51.33 27.19
N SER A 795 -36.04 -52.00 28.33
CA SER A 795 -36.37 -53.43 28.41
C SER A 795 -37.36 -53.76 29.53
N ALA A 796 -37.97 -54.93 29.44
CA ALA A 796 -38.80 -55.47 30.50
C ALA A 796 -37.94 -56.27 31.48
N THR A 797 -38.12 -56.01 32.77
CA THR A 797 -37.62 -56.91 33.82
C THR A 797 -38.64 -58.02 34.07
N ASN A 798 -39.93 -57.65 34.08
CA ASN A 798 -41.05 -58.58 34.10
C ASN A 798 -42.24 -57.91 33.40
N GLU A 799 -42.48 -58.28 32.14
CA GLU A 799 -43.52 -57.65 31.31
C GLU A 799 -44.95 -57.92 31.83
N ALA A 800 -45.17 -59.12 32.40
CA ALA A 800 -46.46 -59.51 32.96
C ALA A 800 -46.85 -58.62 34.15
N ASN A 801 -45.86 -58.21 34.94
CA ASN A 801 -46.04 -57.34 36.10
C ASN A 801 -45.82 -55.85 35.79
N ASN A 802 -45.72 -55.46 34.51
CA ASN A 802 -45.44 -54.09 34.06
C ASN A 802 -44.17 -53.48 34.68
N GLN A 803 -43.12 -54.30 34.87
CA GLN A 803 -41.83 -53.87 35.41
C GLN A 803 -40.81 -53.70 34.28
N TYR A 804 -40.28 -52.49 34.16
CA TYR A 804 -39.38 -52.08 33.08
C TYR A 804 -38.10 -51.46 33.65
N LYS A 805 -37.04 -51.47 32.84
CA LYS A 805 -35.74 -50.87 33.17
C LYS A 805 -35.08 -50.30 31.92
N VAL A 806 -33.96 -49.59 32.13
CA VAL A 806 -33.03 -49.28 31.06
C VAL A 806 -31.78 -50.13 31.24
N ASP A 807 -31.48 -50.96 30.25
CA ASP A 807 -30.19 -51.64 30.18
C ASP A 807 -29.17 -50.63 29.68
N LEU A 808 -28.38 -50.08 30.61
CA LEU A 808 -27.40 -49.04 30.34
C LEU A 808 -26.31 -49.54 29.40
N ILE A 809 -25.85 -48.69 28.49
CA ILE A 809 -24.73 -49.01 27.60
C ILE A 809 -23.37 -49.01 28.34
N LYS A 810 -23.28 -48.27 29.45
CA LYS A 810 -22.11 -48.21 30.33
C LYS A 810 -22.58 -48.16 31.79
N SER A 811 -21.85 -48.84 32.68
CA SER A 811 -22.15 -48.90 34.12
C SER A 811 -21.91 -47.58 34.86
N THR A 812 -21.10 -46.68 34.28
CA THR A 812 -20.83 -45.33 34.80
C THR A 812 -22.02 -44.39 34.64
N LEU A 813 -22.99 -44.71 33.77
CA LEU A 813 -24.20 -43.90 33.60
C LEU A 813 -25.15 -44.07 34.79
N ARG A 814 -25.91 -43.02 35.08
CA ARG A 814 -26.91 -43.06 36.15
C ARG A 814 -28.09 -43.95 35.76
N ASN A 815 -28.53 -44.83 36.66
CA ASN A 815 -29.78 -45.57 36.44
C ASN A 815 -30.97 -44.60 36.51
N PRO A 816 -31.78 -44.47 35.44
CA PRO A 816 -32.98 -43.67 35.49
C PRO A 816 -34.08 -44.45 36.21
N GLN A 817 -34.91 -43.77 36.99
CA GLN A 817 -36.09 -44.40 37.56
C GLN A 817 -37.10 -44.70 36.44
N VAL A 818 -37.43 -45.98 36.23
CA VAL A 818 -38.45 -46.38 35.25
C VAL A 818 -39.73 -46.79 35.96
N THR A 819 -40.85 -46.18 35.57
CA THR A 819 -42.18 -46.44 36.12
C THR A 819 -43.19 -46.66 35.00
N TYR A 820 -44.28 -47.36 35.31
CA TYR A 820 -45.39 -47.57 34.39
C TYR A 820 -46.68 -47.00 34.98
N ASN A 821 -47.42 -46.26 34.17
CA ASN A 821 -48.76 -45.77 34.47
C ASN A 821 -49.75 -46.30 33.44
N ALA A 822 -50.82 -46.95 33.91
CA ALA A 822 -51.83 -47.53 33.03
C ALA A 822 -52.79 -46.49 32.45
N ASN A 823 -52.84 -45.28 33.03
CA ASN A 823 -53.80 -44.22 32.70
C ASN A 823 -53.47 -43.44 31.43
#